data_AF-A0AAV3HHG6-F1
#
_entry.id   AF-A0AAV3HHG6-F1
#
_cell.length_a   1.000
_cell.length_b   1.000
_cell.length_c   1.000
_cell.angle_alpha   90.00
_cell.angle_beta   90.00
_cell.angle_gamma   90.00
#
_symmetry.space_group_name_H-M   'P 1'
#
loop_
_entity.id
_entity.type
_entity.pdbx_description
1 polymer ?
#
loop_
_entity_poly.entity_id
_entity_poly.type
_entity_poly.pdbx_seq_one_letter_code
_entity_poly.pdbx_strand_id
1 'polypeptide(L)'
;MRLTKVGLAVITAFLASGCSDDDSTSSASTPAKLNFSIQGIATDAPIANALITAKIGDRTVTTTANETGNYSLDFEYDEGSLAGTEMVEVTAKGEGQQSHIELIGQLGSFNMLLEQAGDDNTLQQEESSRTAITQISTAMHFLSQQSGQELSNDEALVAAESQVDVEELLEISAIIKVLADNPDYTPEEESSILDILSSSEEGVEKALEEYFANNQLLDESGELIPEFSKAIEEAKQQTIDDPLVTPSFDAVGLEGTYLLHSSVANGWVAGYGEVIRIDEENQAWLSDSQTPYQLSSDKDSHWNLTPTGKLYISTLNSSESVSFMSGEDIVQLFGDEAKEVLPSLDTWLEVKQTLRGITLTKLTKGTESKVATTFTYQHILDVPGSALLTATTEVDSTAVLSKTNHENEIWKEAPNGTWALPIIAGMKGVYDEQAQDYLVHQQVTLEDNSTVLDSDGDNLGTWHFESGELSIKASEGWEVTYLPHRSEEGLISALVTVSVDSKEQSTINWLAPFSQKESTLKDDFLQEMPYVLGAWVNSWKASESNAGLPDINTVYGYTFTQSGQASWTWTSYDEEDNPYFITEYTSFQQWASPEEHQYVLKGTSDMYGYMRERERTWTTISTLENGRHLVLEQSNMRQGYTDDQESFEEGYWIFPRINVLKPIDLSSYAEAYQRSKDKGSILE
;
A
#
# COMPACT_ATOMS: atom_id res chain seq x y z
N MET A 1 20.30 42.94 4.25
CA MET A 1 21.51 43.78 4.37
C MET A 1 22.57 43.22 3.41
N ARG A 2 22.92 43.98 2.37
CA ARG A 2 23.97 43.78 1.33
C ARG A 2 23.88 42.51 0.45
N LEU A 3 24.12 42.49 -0.85
CA LEU A 3 24.01 43.42 -2.00
C LEU A 3 24.64 42.64 -3.20
N THR A 4 23.84 42.41 -4.26
CA THR A 4 24.20 42.49 -5.71
C THR A 4 25.42 41.77 -6.31
N LYS A 5 25.19 41.03 -7.40
CA LYS A 5 25.42 41.40 -8.84
C LYS A 5 24.69 40.34 -9.71
N VAL A 6 23.57 40.59 -10.39
CA VAL A 6 23.25 41.39 -11.60
C VAL A 6 23.97 40.94 -12.88
N GLY A 7 23.16 40.51 -13.85
CA GLY A 7 23.39 40.51 -15.29
C GLY A 7 22.09 40.08 -16.01
N LEU A 8 21.01 40.87 -15.93
CA LEU A 8 20.56 41.85 -16.93
C LEU A 8 20.18 41.23 -18.29
N ALA A 9 18.91 40.86 -18.43
CA ALA A 9 18.24 40.62 -19.71
C ALA A 9 17.91 41.97 -20.38
N VAL A 10 18.27 42.11 -21.66
CA VAL A 10 17.88 43.24 -22.49
C VAL A 10 17.02 42.71 -23.64
N ILE A 11 15.73 43.04 -23.59
CA ILE A 11 14.79 42.95 -24.72
C ILE A 11 15.02 44.18 -25.60
N THR A 12 15.30 44.01 -26.89
CA THR A 12 15.17 45.10 -27.87
C THR A 12 14.46 44.61 -29.12
N ALA A 13 13.44 45.37 -29.52
CA ALA A 13 12.54 45.12 -30.64
C ALA A 13 13.20 45.38 -32.01
N PHE A 14 12.74 44.63 -33.02
CA PHE A 14 13.05 44.81 -34.43
C PHE A 14 12.43 46.10 -35.00
N LEU A 15 13.25 46.93 -35.65
CA LEU A 15 12.85 47.82 -36.73
C LEU A 15 13.83 47.64 -37.89
N ALA A 16 13.29 47.28 -39.05
CA ALA A 16 14.02 47.07 -40.29
C ALA A 16 14.55 48.40 -40.87
N SER A 17 15.78 48.37 -41.42
CA SER A 17 16.23 49.24 -42.53
C SER A 17 17.63 48.82 -43.02
N GLY A 18 17.76 48.59 -44.34
CA GLY A 18 18.91 49.04 -45.13
C GLY A 18 20.03 48.04 -45.44
N CYS A 19 20.17 47.71 -46.73
CA CYS A 19 21.28 46.98 -47.35
C CYS A 19 22.67 47.57 -47.05
N SER A 20 23.64 46.67 -46.85
CA SER A 20 24.96 46.73 -47.51
C SER A 20 25.60 45.35 -47.48
N ASP A 21 26.06 44.88 -48.65
CA ASP A 21 26.86 43.67 -48.84
C ASP A 21 28.08 43.66 -47.89
N ASP A 22 28.20 42.61 -47.08
CA ASP A 22 29.49 42.09 -46.66
C ASP A 22 29.39 40.59 -46.37
N ASP A 23 30.37 39.89 -46.92
CA ASP A 23 30.54 38.44 -46.95
C ASP A 23 30.69 37.89 -45.52
N SER A 24 29.63 37.27 -44.98
CA SER A 24 29.72 36.49 -43.75
C SER A 24 29.45 35.04 -44.08
N THR A 25 30.51 34.30 -44.34
CA THR A 25 30.50 32.85 -44.24
C THR A 25 30.10 32.49 -42.82
N SER A 26 28.84 32.11 -42.61
CA SER A 26 28.40 31.47 -41.38
C SER A 26 29.15 30.16 -41.28
N SER A 27 30.21 30.13 -40.47
CA SER A 27 30.79 28.88 -40.00
C SER A 27 29.71 28.17 -39.19
N ALA A 28 28.93 27.31 -39.82
CA ALA A 28 28.10 26.35 -39.12
C ALA A 28 29.09 25.46 -38.33
N SER A 29 29.16 25.65 -37.02
CA SER A 29 29.88 24.74 -36.14
C SER A 29 29.17 23.39 -36.21
N THR A 30 29.84 22.37 -36.71
CA THR A 30 29.36 20.99 -36.59
C THR A 30 29.14 20.70 -35.11
N PRO A 31 27.96 20.20 -34.69
CA PRO A 31 27.74 19.80 -33.30
C PRO A 31 28.83 18.83 -32.82
N ALA A 32 29.24 18.95 -31.56
CA ALA A 32 30.20 18.02 -30.98
C ALA A 32 29.57 16.62 -30.90
N LYS A 33 30.36 15.57 -31.16
CA LYS A 33 29.92 14.19 -30.92
C LYS A 33 30.17 13.82 -29.47
N LEU A 34 29.16 13.26 -28.82
CA LEU A 34 29.18 12.78 -27.44
C LEU A 34 28.94 11.26 -27.43
N ASN A 35 29.42 10.59 -26.39
CA ASN A 35 29.25 9.14 -26.18
C ASN A 35 28.46 8.92 -24.90
N PHE A 36 27.62 7.90 -24.90
CA PHE A 36 26.95 7.40 -23.71
C PHE A 36 26.89 5.87 -23.75
N SER A 37 27.00 5.23 -22.59
CA SER A 37 26.96 3.78 -22.44
C SER A 37 25.93 3.39 -21.38
N ILE A 38 25.08 2.42 -21.70
CA ILE A 38 24.17 1.78 -20.73
C ILE A 38 24.69 0.36 -20.49
N GLN A 39 25.07 0.07 -19.25
CA GLN A 39 25.55 -1.24 -18.82
C GLN A 39 24.56 -1.87 -17.85
N GLY A 40 24.24 -3.13 -18.07
CA GLY A 40 23.23 -3.85 -17.30
C GLY A 40 23.25 -5.34 -17.56
N ILE A 41 22.19 -6.00 -17.07
CA ILE A 41 21.99 -7.44 -17.16
C ILE A 41 20.57 -7.73 -17.65
N ALA A 42 20.43 -8.68 -18.57
CA ALA A 42 19.15 -9.28 -18.95
C ALA A 42 19.04 -10.66 -18.29
N THR A 43 18.10 -10.81 -17.35
CA THR A 43 17.98 -12.02 -16.54
C THR A 43 16.59 -12.23 -15.95
N ASP A 44 16.14 -13.47 -16.00
CA ASP A 44 15.14 -14.13 -15.15
C ASP A 44 15.71 -15.47 -14.61
N ALA A 45 17.04 -15.58 -14.68
CA ALA A 45 17.90 -16.68 -15.12
C ALA A 45 18.66 -16.13 -16.35
N PRO A 46 19.99 -16.31 -16.50
CA PRO A 46 20.73 -15.58 -17.53
C PRO A 46 20.12 -15.74 -18.94
N ILE A 47 19.70 -14.63 -19.56
CA ILE A 47 19.23 -14.64 -20.95
C ILE A 47 20.45 -14.52 -21.85
N ALA A 48 21.06 -15.67 -22.13
CA ALA A 48 22.32 -15.75 -22.83
C ALA A 48 22.19 -15.27 -24.28
N ASN A 49 23.13 -14.43 -24.71
CA ASN A 49 23.18 -13.91 -26.09
C ASN A 49 21.91 -13.14 -26.51
N ALA A 50 21.18 -12.55 -25.56
CA ALA A 50 19.99 -11.77 -25.86
C ALA A 50 20.30 -10.59 -26.78
N LEU A 51 19.43 -10.34 -27.76
CA LEU A 51 19.42 -9.10 -28.52
C LEU A 51 18.85 -8.00 -27.62
N ILE A 52 19.70 -7.03 -27.27
CA ILE A 52 19.32 -5.87 -26.46
C ILE A 52 19.01 -4.71 -27.39
N THR A 53 17.82 -4.11 -27.26
CA THR A 53 17.39 -2.98 -28.08
C THR A 53 16.95 -1.83 -27.19
N ALA A 54 17.62 -0.68 -27.27
CA ALA A 54 17.19 0.56 -26.63
C ALA A 54 16.48 1.47 -27.63
N LYS A 55 15.32 2.00 -27.22
CA LYS A 55 14.58 3.05 -27.92
C LYS A 55 14.74 4.36 -27.15
N ILE A 56 15.24 5.39 -27.83
CA ILE A 56 15.53 6.73 -27.27
C ILE A 56 14.89 7.75 -28.20
N GLY A 57 13.66 8.18 -27.88
CA GLY A 57 12.83 8.94 -28.83
C GLY A 57 12.61 8.15 -30.12
N ASP A 58 13.01 8.72 -31.27
CA ASP A 58 12.93 8.07 -32.59
C ASP A 58 14.15 7.18 -32.91
N ARG A 59 15.14 7.10 -32.01
CA ARG A 59 16.39 6.36 -32.24
C ARG A 59 16.28 4.96 -31.67
N THR A 60 16.88 4.01 -32.38
CA THR A 60 17.04 2.63 -31.93
C THR A 60 18.51 2.27 -31.94
N VAL A 61 19.00 1.72 -30.84
CA VAL A 61 20.38 1.24 -30.69
C VAL A 61 20.32 -0.21 -30.21
N THR A 62 21.20 -1.06 -30.73
CA THR A 62 21.21 -2.49 -30.40
C THR A 62 22.59 -2.97 -29.98
N THR A 63 22.62 -3.93 -29.06
CA THR A 63 23.81 -4.71 -28.70
C THR A 63 23.41 -6.16 -28.44
N THR A 64 24.36 -7.03 -28.08
CA THR A 64 24.08 -8.41 -27.71
C THR A 64 24.65 -8.67 -26.33
N ALA A 65 23.84 -9.23 -25.44
CA ALA A 65 24.28 -9.68 -24.13
C ALA A 65 25.27 -10.84 -24.26
N ASN A 66 26.09 -11.07 -23.25
CA ASN A 66 26.99 -12.23 -23.23
C ASN A 66 26.30 -13.50 -22.68
N GLU A 67 27.07 -14.58 -22.49
CA GLU A 67 26.57 -15.87 -21.98
C GLU A 67 25.94 -15.78 -20.57
N THR A 68 26.25 -14.73 -19.82
CA THR A 68 25.70 -14.50 -18.47
C THR A 68 24.65 -13.39 -18.46
N GLY A 69 24.16 -12.95 -19.63
CA GLY A 69 23.13 -11.91 -19.74
C GLY A 69 23.65 -10.46 -19.60
N ASN A 70 24.94 -10.25 -19.33
CA ASN A 70 25.48 -8.89 -19.19
C ASN A 70 25.62 -8.22 -20.55
N TYR A 71 25.28 -6.93 -20.65
CA TYR A 71 25.37 -6.15 -21.88
C TYR A 71 26.00 -4.77 -21.67
N SER A 72 26.54 -4.21 -22.76
CA SER A 72 27.00 -2.83 -22.85
C SER A 72 26.46 -2.24 -24.14
N LEU A 73 25.60 -1.23 -24.03
CA LEU A 73 24.97 -0.56 -25.15
C LEU A 73 25.60 0.83 -25.30
N ASP A 74 26.56 0.91 -26.23
CA ASP A 74 27.31 2.12 -26.52
C ASP A 74 26.70 2.86 -27.72
N PHE A 75 26.51 4.18 -27.62
CA PHE A 75 26.09 5.00 -28.75
C PHE A 75 26.68 6.40 -28.78
N GLU A 76 26.85 6.89 -30.02
CA GLU A 76 27.22 8.27 -30.32
C GLU A 76 25.98 9.12 -30.60
N TYR A 77 25.96 10.35 -30.09
CA TYR A 77 24.95 11.35 -30.42
C TYR A 77 25.58 12.73 -30.64
N ASP A 78 24.92 13.56 -31.44
CA ASP A 78 25.35 14.93 -31.67
C ASP A 78 24.84 15.80 -30.52
N GLU A 79 25.66 16.72 -30.03
CA GLU A 79 25.29 17.68 -29.00
C GLU A 79 24.02 18.45 -29.42
N GLY A 80 22.97 18.38 -28.58
CA GLY A 80 21.65 18.98 -28.85
C GLY A 80 20.75 18.18 -29.80
N SER A 81 21.13 16.98 -30.22
CA SER A 81 20.26 16.09 -31.03
C SER A 81 19.23 15.29 -30.22
N LEU A 82 19.42 15.22 -28.91
CA LEU A 82 18.45 14.72 -27.94
C LEU A 82 17.99 15.93 -27.12
N ALA A 83 16.67 16.14 -27.00
CA ALA A 83 16.11 17.19 -26.16
C ALA A 83 16.34 16.91 -24.67
N GLY A 84 16.69 15.67 -24.33
CA GLY A 84 16.98 15.20 -22.98
C GLY A 84 15.74 14.72 -22.23
N THR A 85 14.55 15.02 -22.75
CA THR A 85 13.27 14.55 -22.22
C THR A 85 12.79 13.27 -22.89
N GLU A 86 13.51 12.75 -23.89
CA GLU A 86 13.16 11.50 -24.54
C GLU A 86 13.25 10.34 -23.54
N MET A 87 12.15 9.61 -23.39
CA MET A 87 12.09 8.42 -22.57
C MET A 87 12.88 7.28 -23.22
N VAL A 88 13.60 6.55 -22.38
CA VAL A 88 14.44 5.40 -22.75
C VAL A 88 13.77 4.12 -22.28
N GLU A 89 13.53 3.24 -23.24
CA GLU A 89 13.00 1.90 -23.05
C GLU A 89 14.04 0.90 -23.58
N VAL A 90 14.24 -0.21 -22.89
CA VAL A 90 15.17 -1.25 -23.31
C VAL A 90 14.47 -2.61 -23.29
N THR A 91 14.59 -3.35 -24.38
CA THR A 91 14.12 -4.74 -24.48
C THR A 91 15.28 -5.71 -24.58
N ALA A 92 15.07 -6.92 -24.07
CA ALA A 92 15.99 -8.05 -24.19
C ALA A 92 15.24 -9.25 -24.78
N LYS A 93 15.63 -9.69 -25.98
CA LYS A 93 15.02 -10.84 -26.67
C LYS A 93 16.01 -12.00 -26.73
N GLY A 94 15.63 -13.15 -26.17
CA GLY A 94 16.44 -14.36 -26.21
C GLY A 94 16.54 -14.99 -27.61
N GLU A 95 17.48 -15.90 -27.79
CA GLU A 95 17.68 -16.65 -29.04
C GLU A 95 17.52 -18.16 -28.83
N GLY A 96 17.24 -18.90 -29.91
CA GLY A 96 17.16 -20.36 -29.88
C GLY A 96 16.08 -20.87 -28.93
N GLN A 97 16.47 -21.63 -27.90
CA GLN A 97 15.54 -22.17 -26.90
C GLN A 97 14.97 -21.09 -25.96
N GLN A 98 15.54 -19.88 -25.95
CA GLN A 98 15.06 -18.74 -25.18
C GLN A 98 14.32 -17.72 -26.09
N SER A 99 13.95 -18.11 -27.32
CA SER A 99 13.33 -17.18 -28.28
C SER A 99 11.93 -16.72 -27.88
N HIS A 100 11.25 -17.46 -27.00
CA HIS A 100 9.99 -17.04 -26.37
C HIS A 100 10.19 -15.99 -25.26
N ILE A 101 11.43 -15.81 -24.77
CA ILE A 101 11.74 -14.83 -23.71
C ILE A 101 12.00 -13.48 -24.35
N GLU A 102 11.11 -12.53 -24.07
CA GLU A 102 11.27 -11.12 -24.43
C GLU A 102 10.83 -10.26 -23.25
N LEU A 103 11.79 -9.54 -22.66
CA LEU A 103 11.61 -8.72 -21.46
C LEU A 103 11.83 -7.24 -21.79
N ILE A 104 11.22 -6.35 -21.00
CA ILE A 104 11.25 -4.91 -21.20
C ILE A 104 11.50 -4.16 -19.88
N GLY A 105 12.12 -2.99 -19.97
CA GLY A 105 12.30 -2.07 -18.84
C GLY A 105 12.19 -0.62 -19.27
N GLN A 106 11.53 0.20 -18.45
CA GLN A 106 11.45 1.65 -18.60
C GLN A 106 12.52 2.32 -17.74
N LEU A 107 13.55 2.89 -18.37
CA LEU A 107 14.71 3.45 -17.66
C LEU A 107 14.47 4.90 -17.20
N GLY A 108 13.63 5.65 -17.92
CA GLY A 108 13.34 7.07 -17.67
C GLY A 108 13.88 7.98 -18.77
N SER A 109 13.96 9.28 -18.55
CA SER A 109 14.42 10.25 -19.55
C SER A 109 15.93 10.18 -19.75
N PHE A 110 16.38 10.48 -20.96
CA PHE A 110 17.81 10.50 -21.27
C PHE A 110 18.61 11.46 -20.36
N ASN A 111 18.05 12.61 -19.96
CA ASN A 111 18.72 13.51 -19.02
C ASN A 111 18.90 12.90 -17.63
N MET A 112 17.88 12.23 -17.10
CA MET A 112 17.99 11.56 -15.80
C MET A 112 19.09 10.48 -15.85
N LEU A 113 19.14 9.70 -16.93
CA LEU A 113 20.18 8.68 -17.11
C LEU A 113 21.58 9.31 -17.22
N LEU A 114 21.70 10.45 -17.91
CA LEU A 114 22.95 11.19 -18.03
C LEU A 114 23.42 11.74 -16.66
N GLU A 115 22.50 12.23 -15.85
CA GLU A 115 22.79 12.71 -14.49
C GLU A 115 23.23 11.56 -13.58
N GLN A 116 22.54 10.41 -13.64
CA GLN A 116 22.88 9.22 -12.86
C GLN A 116 24.25 8.64 -13.21
N ALA A 117 24.62 8.65 -14.49
CA ALA A 117 25.93 8.19 -14.96
C ALA A 117 27.09 9.16 -14.60
N GLY A 118 26.78 10.41 -14.25
CA GLY A 118 27.79 11.40 -13.88
C GLY A 118 28.83 11.70 -14.99
N ASP A 119 30.09 11.93 -14.58
CA ASP A 119 31.14 12.47 -15.45
C ASP A 119 31.68 11.47 -16.49
N ASP A 120 31.53 10.16 -16.26
CA ASP A 120 32.08 9.13 -17.14
C ASP A 120 31.12 8.71 -18.27
N ASN A 121 29.88 9.23 -18.24
CA ASN A 121 28.81 8.96 -19.21
C ASN A 121 28.50 7.46 -19.39
N THR A 122 28.74 6.65 -18.35
CA THR A 122 28.48 5.22 -18.33
C THR A 122 27.52 4.89 -17.20
N LEU A 123 26.25 4.64 -17.55
CA LEU A 123 25.24 4.26 -16.57
C LEU A 123 25.40 2.78 -16.19
N GLN A 124 25.63 2.52 -14.90
CA GLN A 124 25.78 1.18 -14.34
C GLN A 124 24.59 0.78 -13.45
N GLN A 125 24.46 -0.51 -13.14
CA GLN A 125 23.35 -1.05 -12.35
C GLN A 125 23.33 -0.52 -10.89
N GLU A 126 24.49 -0.22 -10.34
CA GLU A 126 24.65 0.40 -9.03
C GLU A 126 24.02 1.80 -9.00
N GLU A 127 24.19 2.56 -10.08
CA GLU A 127 23.66 3.92 -10.26
C GLU A 127 22.17 3.90 -10.61
N SER A 128 21.74 2.94 -11.42
CA SER A 128 20.33 2.75 -11.77
C SER A 128 20.00 1.27 -11.91
N SER A 129 19.18 0.74 -10.98
CA SER A 129 18.71 -0.65 -11.08
C SER A 129 17.85 -0.90 -12.31
N ARG A 130 17.36 0.16 -12.98
CA ARG A 130 16.55 0.07 -14.18
C ARG A 130 17.33 -0.45 -15.39
N THR A 131 18.66 -0.52 -15.32
CA THR A 131 19.47 -1.20 -16.35
C THR A 131 19.42 -2.72 -16.25
N ALA A 132 18.85 -3.28 -15.17
CA ALA A 132 18.51 -4.68 -15.11
C ALA A 132 17.16 -4.91 -15.81
N ILE A 133 17.17 -5.73 -16.86
CA ILE A 133 15.99 -6.14 -17.62
C ILE A 133 15.57 -7.51 -17.10
N THR A 134 14.49 -7.55 -16.33
CA THR A 134 14.04 -8.72 -15.58
C THR A 134 12.53 -8.92 -15.69
N GLN A 135 12.03 -10.01 -15.11
CA GLN A 135 10.59 -10.22 -14.93
C GLN A 135 9.95 -9.09 -14.10
N ILE A 136 10.66 -8.55 -13.10
CA ILE A 136 10.16 -7.43 -12.28
C ILE A 136 10.09 -6.14 -13.10
N SER A 137 11.10 -5.82 -13.91
CA SER A 137 11.05 -4.61 -14.75
C SER A 137 9.93 -4.69 -15.79
N THR A 138 9.68 -5.91 -16.30
CA THR A 138 8.63 -6.18 -17.30
C THR A 138 7.25 -6.04 -16.68
N ALA A 139 7.00 -6.69 -15.53
CA ALA A 139 5.75 -6.53 -14.80
C ALA A 139 5.49 -5.07 -14.41
N MET A 140 6.52 -4.37 -13.91
CA MET A 140 6.44 -2.94 -13.57
C MET A 140 6.08 -2.08 -14.78
N HIS A 141 6.64 -2.36 -15.97
CA HIS A 141 6.34 -1.62 -17.19
C HIS A 141 4.84 -1.70 -17.55
N PHE A 142 4.28 -2.91 -17.58
CA PHE A 142 2.86 -3.10 -17.91
C PHE A 142 1.92 -2.53 -16.85
N LEU A 143 2.20 -2.79 -15.57
CA LEU A 143 1.38 -2.28 -14.46
C LEU A 143 1.40 -0.75 -14.40
N SER A 144 2.54 -0.12 -14.69
CA SER A 144 2.64 1.35 -14.73
C SER A 144 1.83 1.97 -15.88
N GLN A 145 1.72 1.29 -17.02
CA GLN A 145 0.88 1.76 -18.14
C GLN A 145 -0.61 1.74 -17.81
N GLN A 146 -1.04 0.88 -16.89
CA GLN A 146 -2.45 0.80 -16.45
C GLN A 146 -2.86 1.92 -15.49
N SER A 147 -1.91 2.72 -14.98
CA SER A 147 -2.22 3.89 -14.15
C SER A 147 -3.09 4.95 -14.85
N GLY A 148 -3.25 4.86 -16.18
CA GLY A 148 -3.92 5.85 -17.01
C GLY A 148 -3.08 7.12 -17.25
N GLN A 149 -1.85 7.17 -16.73
CA GLN A 149 -0.90 8.24 -16.97
C GLN A 149 -0.03 7.92 -18.20
N GLU A 150 0.14 8.90 -19.09
CA GLU A 150 1.09 8.78 -20.18
C GLU A 150 2.52 8.88 -19.63
N LEU A 151 3.29 7.80 -19.72
CA LEU A 151 4.67 7.67 -19.22
C LEU A 151 5.69 8.45 -20.07
N SER A 152 5.44 9.75 -20.24
CA SER A 152 6.15 10.65 -21.17
C SER A 152 7.32 11.41 -20.53
N ASN A 153 7.48 11.32 -19.21
CA ASN A 153 8.53 11.98 -18.44
C ASN A 153 8.78 11.23 -17.11
N ASP A 154 9.86 11.59 -16.41
CA ASP A 154 10.26 10.91 -15.16
C ASP A 154 9.26 11.09 -14.02
N GLU A 155 8.63 12.26 -13.91
CA GLU A 155 7.64 12.54 -12.85
C GLU A 155 6.41 11.65 -13.01
N ALA A 156 5.91 11.52 -14.24
CA ALA A 156 4.80 10.62 -14.59
C ALA A 156 5.19 9.14 -14.41
N LEU A 157 6.42 8.76 -14.75
CA LEU A 157 6.91 7.40 -14.52
C LEU A 157 6.95 7.05 -13.04
N VAL A 158 7.57 7.90 -12.21
CA VAL A 158 7.64 7.69 -10.75
C VAL A 158 6.25 7.68 -10.13
N ALA A 159 5.35 8.57 -10.57
CA ALA A 159 3.97 8.59 -10.10
C ALA A 159 3.22 7.30 -10.46
N ALA A 160 3.31 6.83 -11.70
CA ALA A 160 2.68 5.58 -12.12
C ALA A 160 3.22 4.36 -11.34
N GLU A 161 4.55 4.25 -11.20
CA GLU A 161 5.17 3.16 -10.44
C GLU A 161 4.79 3.18 -8.95
N SER A 162 4.59 4.36 -8.37
CA SER A 162 4.14 4.47 -6.97
C SER A 162 2.72 3.90 -6.75
N GLN A 163 1.91 3.82 -7.81
CA GLN A 163 0.54 3.29 -7.77
C GLN A 163 0.47 1.78 -8.00
N VAL A 164 1.52 1.18 -8.55
CA VAL A 164 1.56 -0.27 -8.79
C VAL A 164 1.42 -1.04 -7.48
N ASP A 165 0.52 -2.02 -7.44
CA ASP A 165 0.37 -2.91 -6.30
C ASP A 165 1.56 -3.89 -6.21
N VAL A 166 2.06 -4.11 -4.99
CA VAL A 166 3.27 -4.94 -4.79
C VAL A 166 2.98 -6.43 -4.92
N GLU A 167 1.79 -6.90 -4.53
CA GLU A 167 1.40 -8.30 -4.70
C GLU A 167 1.23 -8.62 -6.18
N GLU A 168 0.49 -7.77 -6.90
CA GLU A 168 0.27 -7.91 -8.34
C GLU A 168 1.61 -7.85 -9.11
N LEU A 169 2.52 -6.95 -8.72
CA LEU A 169 3.87 -6.90 -9.28
C LEU A 169 4.60 -8.24 -9.13
N LEU A 170 4.56 -8.82 -7.94
CA LEU A 170 5.26 -10.07 -7.65
C LEU A 170 4.59 -11.27 -8.34
N GLU A 171 3.26 -11.29 -8.41
CA GLU A 171 2.49 -12.32 -9.09
C GLU A 171 2.75 -12.34 -10.60
N ILE A 172 2.63 -11.20 -11.27
CA ILE A 172 2.93 -11.10 -12.72
C ILE A 172 4.41 -11.42 -12.98
N SER A 173 5.32 -10.96 -12.11
CA SER A 173 6.74 -11.33 -12.20
C SER A 173 6.95 -12.85 -12.12
N ALA A 174 6.24 -13.52 -11.22
CA ALA A 174 6.32 -14.97 -11.08
C ALA A 174 5.71 -15.70 -12.27
N ILE A 175 4.59 -15.22 -12.82
CA ILE A 175 3.99 -15.77 -14.05
C ILE A 175 4.98 -15.67 -15.21
N ILE A 176 5.57 -14.48 -15.43
CA ILE A 176 6.62 -14.28 -16.45
C ILE A 176 7.75 -15.29 -16.26
N LYS A 177 8.21 -15.48 -15.02
CA LYS A 177 9.27 -16.44 -14.70
C LYS A 177 8.85 -17.89 -14.98
N VAL A 178 7.62 -18.29 -14.69
CA VAL A 178 7.11 -19.63 -15.03
C VAL A 178 7.11 -19.82 -16.55
N LEU A 179 6.62 -18.85 -17.31
CA LEU A 179 6.59 -18.93 -18.78
C LEU A 179 8.00 -18.94 -19.40
N ALA A 180 8.96 -18.27 -18.76
CA ALA A 180 10.35 -18.23 -19.21
C ALA A 180 11.10 -19.55 -18.91
N ASP A 181 11.02 -20.04 -17.68
CA ASP A 181 11.91 -21.08 -17.16
C ASP A 181 11.28 -22.48 -17.10
N ASN A 182 9.95 -22.59 -17.05
CA ASN A 182 9.29 -23.87 -16.89
C ASN A 182 8.98 -24.50 -18.25
N PRO A 183 9.61 -25.63 -18.62
CA PRO A 183 9.40 -26.27 -19.92
C PRO A 183 7.98 -26.80 -20.12
N ASP A 184 7.21 -27.02 -19.04
CA ASP A 184 5.83 -27.48 -19.13
C ASP A 184 4.87 -26.34 -19.52
N TYR A 185 5.29 -25.07 -19.38
CA TYR A 185 4.48 -23.88 -19.62
C TYR A 185 5.12 -22.89 -20.62
N THR A 186 6.14 -23.33 -21.35
CA THR A 186 6.79 -22.51 -22.38
C THR A 186 5.76 -22.14 -23.47
N PRO A 187 5.65 -20.84 -23.83
CA PRO A 187 4.79 -20.40 -24.93
C PRO A 187 5.07 -21.12 -26.26
N GLU A 188 4.06 -21.13 -27.14
CA GLU A 188 4.23 -21.66 -28.50
C GLU A 188 5.31 -20.88 -29.28
N GLU A 189 6.01 -21.55 -30.22
CA GLU A 189 7.24 -21.05 -30.88
C GLU A 189 7.13 -19.67 -31.57
N GLU A 190 5.92 -19.18 -31.85
CA GLU A 190 5.68 -17.91 -32.56
C GLU A 190 5.25 -16.75 -31.62
N SER A 191 5.12 -16.99 -30.32
CA SER A 191 4.69 -15.96 -29.34
C SER A 191 5.77 -15.72 -28.29
N SER A 192 6.21 -14.47 -28.14
CA SER A 192 7.04 -14.09 -27.00
C SER A 192 6.19 -13.79 -25.77
N ILE A 193 6.81 -13.82 -24.58
CA ILE A 193 6.16 -13.37 -23.34
C ILE A 193 5.65 -11.94 -23.49
N LEU A 194 6.42 -11.05 -24.15
CA LEU A 194 5.98 -9.68 -24.40
C LEU A 194 4.74 -9.63 -25.30
N ASP A 195 4.65 -10.49 -26.33
CA ASP A 195 3.46 -10.60 -27.19
C ASP A 195 2.23 -11.06 -26.38
N ILE A 196 2.42 -11.97 -25.43
CA ILE A 196 1.35 -12.44 -24.53
C ILE A 196 0.85 -11.28 -23.66
N LEU A 197 1.73 -10.59 -22.95
CA LEU A 197 1.37 -9.53 -22.00
C LEU A 197 0.74 -8.30 -22.68
N SER A 198 1.03 -8.07 -23.96
CA SER A 198 0.49 -6.96 -24.75
C SER A 198 -0.69 -7.33 -25.64
N SER A 199 -1.20 -8.57 -25.53
CA SER A 199 -2.25 -9.09 -26.41
C SER A 199 -3.64 -8.46 -26.21
N SER A 200 -3.87 -7.80 -25.07
CA SER A 200 -5.14 -7.14 -24.73
C SER A 200 -4.97 -5.63 -24.51
N GLU A 201 -5.84 -4.84 -25.12
CA GLU A 201 -5.96 -3.39 -24.86
C GLU A 201 -6.61 -3.10 -23.49
N GLU A 202 -7.21 -4.10 -22.84
CA GLU A 202 -7.83 -3.97 -21.51
C GLU A 202 -6.80 -4.08 -20.37
N GLY A 203 -5.56 -4.50 -20.67
CA GLY A 203 -4.45 -4.57 -19.72
C GLY A 203 -3.85 -5.95 -19.56
N VAL A 204 -2.80 -6.03 -18.74
CA VAL A 204 -1.96 -7.24 -18.59
C VAL A 204 -2.72 -8.38 -17.91
N GLU A 205 -3.55 -8.10 -16.92
CA GLU A 205 -4.39 -9.09 -16.25
C GLU A 205 -5.32 -9.76 -17.27
N LYS A 206 -6.00 -8.96 -18.11
CA LYS A 206 -6.88 -9.49 -19.13
C LYS A 206 -6.14 -10.35 -20.17
N ALA A 207 -4.96 -9.89 -20.58
CA ALA A 207 -4.11 -10.63 -21.50
C ALA A 207 -3.70 -12.00 -20.93
N LEU A 208 -3.38 -12.05 -19.64
CA LEU A 208 -3.05 -13.29 -18.92
C LEU A 208 -4.25 -14.21 -18.75
N GLU A 209 -5.43 -13.71 -18.37
CA GLU A 209 -6.67 -14.49 -18.29
C GLU A 209 -6.98 -15.20 -19.62
N GLU A 210 -6.91 -14.46 -20.72
CA GLU A 210 -7.15 -15.00 -22.06
C GLU A 210 -6.12 -16.05 -22.44
N TYR A 211 -4.85 -15.81 -22.10
CA TYR A 211 -3.77 -16.78 -22.29
C TYR A 211 -4.03 -18.07 -21.49
N PHE A 212 -4.40 -17.98 -20.21
CA PHE A 212 -4.66 -19.13 -19.36
C PHE A 212 -5.82 -19.97 -19.88
N ALA A 213 -6.92 -19.32 -20.28
CA ALA A 213 -8.08 -19.99 -20.85
C ALA A 213 -7.72 -20.72 -22.16
N ASN A 214 -6.98 -20.06 -23.06
CA ASN A 214 -6.58 -20.65 -24.35
C ASN A 214 -5.62 -21.83 -24.20
N ASN A 215 -4.83 -21.86 -23.12
CA ASN A 215 -3.84 -22.89 -22.85
C ASN A 215 -4.29 -23.96 -21.84
N GLN A 216 -5.58 -23.99 -21.46
CA GLN A 216 -6.13 -24.95 -20.50
C GLN A 216 -5.41 -24.93 -19.14
N LEU A 217 -4.97 -23.73 -18.72
CA LEU A 217 -4.37 -23.49 -17.42
C LEU A 217 -5.42 -23.12 -16.36
N LEU A 218 -6.70 -23.14 -16.74
CA LEU A 218 -7.85 -22.97 -15.86
C LEU A 218 -8.58 -24.31 -15.67
N ASP A 219 -9.12 -24.52 -14.48
CA ASP A 219 -9.98 -25.65 -14.14
C ASP A 219 -11.46 -25.42 -14.54
N GLU A 220 -12.34 -26.33 -14.13
CA GLU A 220 -13.78 -26.25 -14.47
C GLU A 220 -14.50 -25.06 -13.80
N SER A 221 -13.94 -24.53 -12.71
CA SER A 221 -14.41 -23.33 -11.98
C SER A 221 -13.88 -22.03 -12.58
N GLY A 222 -12.89 -22.09 -13.46
CA GLY A 222 -12.21 -20.91 -14.00
C GLY A 222 -11.04 -20.42 -13.14
N GLU A 223 -10.61 -21.20 -12.15
CA GLU A 223 -9.41 -20.93 -11.35
C GLU A 223 -8.18 -21.56 -11.98
N LEU A 224 -6.98 -21.10 -11.62
CA LEU A 224 -5.73 -21.71 -12.10
C LEU A 224 -5.65 -23.18 -11.67
N ILE A 225 -5.21 -24.06 -12.59
CA ILE A 225 -4.99 -25.46 -12.25
C ILE A 225 -3.94 -25.60 -11.12
N PRO A 226 -4.09 -26.56 -10.19
CA PRO A 226 -3.23 -26.66 -9.01
C PRO A 226 -1.74 -26.75 -9.33
N GLU A 227 -1.36 -27.44 -10.41
CA GLU A 227 0.02 -27.59 -10.84
C GLU A 227 0.64 -26.28 -11.32
N PHE A 228 -0.14 -25.41 -11.96
CA PHE A 228 0.33 -24.11 -12.44
C PHE A 228 0.37 -23.09 -11.29
N SER A 229 -0.66 -23.07 -10.43
CA SER A 229 -0.65 -22.27 -9.20
C SER A 229 0.58 -22.59 -8.33
N LYS A 230 0.91 -23.88 -8.15
CA LYS A 230 2.13 -24.29 -7.44
C LYS A 230 3.41 -23.79 -8.12
N ALA A 231 3.48 -23.82 -9.46
CA ALA A 231 4.64 -23.32 -10.19
C ALA A 231 4.84 -21.81 -10.03
N ILE A 232 3.74 -21.04 -9.97
CA ILE A 232 3.76 -19.60 -9.69
C ILE A 232 4.32 -19.35 -8.28
N GLU A 233 3.83 -20.06 -7.27
CA GLU A 233 4.33 -19.88 -5.89
C GLU A 233 5.81 -20.24 -5.75
N GLU A 234 6.28 -21.30 -6.42
CA GLU A 234 7.70 -21.63 -6.50
C GLU A 234 8.51 -20.51 -7.20
N ALA A 235 7.97 -19.91 -8.26
CA ALA A 235 8.60 -18.82 -9.00
C ALA A 235 8.62 -17.49 -8.22
N LYS A 236 7.59 -17.21 -7.41
CA LYS A 236 7.58 -16.07 -6.47
C LYS A 236 8.76 -16.18 -5.51
N GLN A 237 8.93 -17.34 -4.87
CA GLN A 237 10.04 -17.56 -3.93
C GLN A 237 11.41 -17.45 -4.62
N GLN A 238 11.56 -18.05 -5.81
CA GLN A 238 12.80 -17.93 -6.58
C GLN A 238 13.12 -16.48 -6.95
N THR A 239 12.10 -15.67 -7.29
CA THR A 239 12.26 -14.23 -7.57
C THR A 239 12.74 -13.48 -6.33
N ILE A 240 12.13 -13.74 -5.16
CA ILE A 240 12.52 -13.13 -3.88
C ILE A 240 13.95 -13.52 -3.48
N ASP A 241 14.40 -14.72 -3.80
CA ASP A 241 15.72 -15.22 -3.40
C ASP A 241 16.84 -14.91 -4.40
N ASP A 242 16.53 -14.37 -5.58
CA ASP A 242 17.53 -14.04 -6.61
C ASP A 242 18.14 -12.64 -6.39
N PRO A 243 19.43 -12.54 -5.99
CA PRO A 243 20.10 -11.27 -5.78
C PRO A 243 20.47 -10.52 -7.08
N LEU A 244 20.32 -11.15 -8.25
CA LEU A 244 20.49 -10.46 -9.55
C LEU A 244 19.23 -9.70 -9.97
N VAL A 245 18.08 -10.13 -9.46
CA VAL A 245 16.76 -9.53 -9.75
C VAL A 245 16.34 -8.58 -8.63
N THR A 246 16.67 -8.89 -7.37
CA THR A 246 16.30 -8.10 -6.20
C THR A 246 17.43 -7.13 -5.81
N PRO A 247 17.15 -5.82 -5.71
CA PRO A 247 18.14 -4.87 -5.22
C PRO A 247 18.55 -5.12 -3.77
N SER A 248 19.84 -5.02 -3.47
CA SER A 248 20.34 -5.06 -2.09
C SER A 248 20.00 -3.79 -1.31
N PHE A 249 19.79 -3.93 0.00
CA PHE A 249 19.92 -2.82 0.93
C PHE A 249 21.41 -2.45 1.09
N ASP A 250 21.69 -1.15 1.14
CA ASP A 250 23.01 -0.64 1.53
C ASP A 250 22.99 -0.32 3.03
N ALA A 251 24.04 -0.71 3.75
CA ALA A 251 24.21 -0.34 5.14
C ALA A 251 24.45 1.17 5.28
N VAL A 252 25.10 1.78 4.28
CA VAL A 252 25.29 3.23 4.23
C VAL A 252 23.93 3.90 3.96
N GLY A 253 23.51 4.75 4.89
CA GLY A 253 22.24 5.46 4.77
C GLY A 253 21.01 4.66 5.19
N LEU A 254 21.18 3.48 5.81
CA LEU A 254 20.07 2.71 6.36
C LEU A 254 19.50 3.33 7.65
N GLU A 255 20.27 4.15 8.37
CA GLU A 255 19.78 4.87 9.55
C GLU A 255 18.54 5.72 9.24
N GLY A 256 17.55 5.67 10.13
CA GLY A 256 16.38 6.53 10.08
C GLY A 256 15.08 5.79 10.38
N THR A 257 13.96 6.47 10.12
CA THR A 257 12.61 5.95 10.32
C THR A 257 11.98 5.60 8.98
N TYR A 258 11.51 4.36 8.87
CA TYR A 258 10.82 3.81 7.71
C TYR A 258 9.37 3.50 8.05
N LEU A 259 8.51 3.77 7.07
CA LEU A 259 7.09 3.46 7.09
C LEU A 259 6.87 2.26 6.20
N LEU A 260 6.28 1.20 6.75
CA LEU A 260 5.94 -0.03 6.05
C LEU A 260 4.42 -0.15 5.98
N HIS A 261 3.84 -0.05 4.78
CA HIS A 261 2.39 -0.07 4.60
C HIS A 261 2.00 -0.81 3.32
N SER A 262 0.73 -1.19 3.19
CA SER A 262 0.18 -1.74 1.94
C SER A 262 0.27 -0.73 0.79
N SER A 263 0.30 -1.22 -0.45
CA SER A 263 0.12 -0.36 -1.63
C SER A 263 -1.14 0.48 -1.48
N VAL A 264 -1.06 1.74 -1.87
CA VAL A 264 -2.15 2.70 -1.68
C VAL A 264 -2.92 2.85 -2.99
N ALA A 265 -4.25 2.72 -2.93
CA ALA A 265 -5.12 2.94 -4.07
C ALA A 265 -5.00 4.38 -4.59
N ASN A 266 -5.23 4.59 -5.89
CA ASN A 266 -5.14 5.91 -6.49
C ASN A 266 -6.09 6.92 -5.81
N GLY A 267 -5.59 8.12 -5.52
CA GLY A 267 -6.32 9.14 -4.77
C GLY A 267 -6.46 8.83 -3.28
N TRP A 268 -5.64 7.96 -2.69
CA TRP A 268 -5.60 7.71 -1.25
C TRP A 268 -4.22 7.96 -0.63
N VAL A 269 -4.18 7.94 0.70
CA VAL A 269 -2.94 7.89 1.51
C VAL A 269 -3.06 6.74 2.51
N ALA A 270 -1.92 6.18 2.93
CA ALA A 270 -1.90 5.06 3.88
C ALA A 270 -2.64 5.40 5.17
N GLY A 271 -3.58 4.54 5.59
CA GLY A 271 -4.34 4.72 6.84
C GLY A 271 -3.64 4.14 8.05
N TYR A 272 -2.84 3.10 7.82
CA TYR A 272 -2.12 2.36 8.84
C TYR A 272 -0.90 1.68 8.24
N GLY A 273 0.06 1.35 9.10
CA GLY A 273 1.21 0.53 8.78
C GLY A 273 2.14 0.40 9.98
N GLU A 274 3.26 -0.26 9.73
CA GLU A 274 4.31 -0.46 10.72
C GLU A 274 5.39 0.60 10.58
N VAL A 275 6.06 0.90 11.68
CA VAL A 275 7.19 1.82 11.72
C VAL A 275 8.42 1.04 12.13
N ILE A 276 9.48 1.18 11.34
CA ILE A 276 10.79 0.61 11.62
C ILE A 276 11.77 1.76 11.83
N ARG A 277 12.39 1.82 13.01
CA ARG A 277 13.45 2.79 13.31
C ARG A 277 14.77 2.04 13.39
N ILE A 278 15.77 2.54 12.69
CA ILE A 278 17.08 1.91 12.55
C ILE A 278 18.15 2.91 12.98
N ASP A 279 19.04 2.50 13.87
CA ASP A 279 20.22 3.29 14.24
C ASP A 279 21.52 2.75 13.62
N GLU A 280 22.64 3.47 13.85
CA GLU A 280 23.98 3.09 13.39
C GLU A 280 24.62 1.90 14.16
N GLU A 281 24.06 1.49 15.31
CA GLU A 281 24.65 0.51 16.24
C GLU A 281 24.00 -0.89 16.18
N ASN A 282 23.35 -1.24 15.07
CA ASN A 282 22.56 -2.46 14.89
C ASN A 282 21.34 -2.57 15.83
N GLN A 283 20.85 -1.46 16.39
CA GLN A 283 19.57 -1.44 17.09
C GLN A 283 18.47 -1.02 16.13
N ALA A 284 17.31 -1.65 16.34
CA ALA A 284 16.09 -1.25 15.68
C ALA A 284 14.94 -1.23 16.68
N TRP A 285 13.91 -0.49 16.34
CA TRP A 285 12.63 -0.51 17.02
C TRP A 285 11.54 -0.76 15.99
N LEU A 286 10.70 -1.76 16.28
CA LEU A 286 9.57 -2.12 15.44
C LEU A 286 8.28 -1.76 16.17
N SER A 287 7.40 -0.99 15.54
CA SER A 287 6.08 -0.68 16.10
C SER A 287 5.32 -1.96 16.46
N ASP A 288 4.70 -1.99 17.64
CA ASP A 288 3.81 -3.10 18.00
C ASP A 288 2.40 -2.86 17.45
N SER A 289 2.13 -3.47 16.29
CA SER A 289 0.97 -3.26 15.44
C SER A 289 -0.27 -4.11 15.78
N GLN A 290 -0.21 -4.95 16.83
CA GLN A 290 -1.24 -5.96 17.07
C GLN A 290 -2.63 -5.38 17.43
N THR A 291 -2.68 -4.18 18.01
CA THR A 291 -3.93 -3.42 18.16
C THR A 291 -3.66 -1.93 17.90
N PRO A 292 -4.18 -1.34 16.81
CA PRO A 292 -3.80 0.02 16.41
C PRO A 292 -4.22 1.10 17.41
N TYR A 293 -5.11 0.76 18.35
CA TYR A 293 -5.61 1.69 19.36
C TYR A 293 -4.96 1.50 20.74
N GLN A 294 -4.54 0.28 21.14
CA GLN A 294 -4.00 0.12 22.49
C GLN A 294 -2.58 0.64 22.55
N LEU A 295 -2.25 1.28 23.67
CA LEU A 295 -0.91 1.77 23.91
C LEU A 295 0.06 0.63 24.22
N SER A 296 1.02 0.46 23.33
CA SER A 296 2.11 -0.51 23.41
C SER A 296 3.46 0.20 23.50
N SER A 297 4.55 -0.56 23.53
CA SER A 297 5.90 -0.02 23.32
C SER A 297 6.43 -0.59 22.03
N ASP A 298 7.18 0.22 21.28
CA ASP A 298 7.95 -0.30 20.16
C ASP A 298 8.90 -1.41 20.66
N LYS A 299 9.00 -2.49 19.89
CA LYS A 299 9.77 -3.69 20.23
C LYS A 299 11.26 -3.43 20.01
N ASP A 300 12.03 -3.54 21.09
CA ASP A 300 13.49 -3.60 21.01
C ASP A 300 13.91 -4.75 20.08
N SER A 301 14.70 -4.39 19.08
CA SER A 301 15.07 -5.25 17.97
C SER A 301 16.51 -5.01 17.57
N HIS A 302 17.08 -5.94 16.80
CA HIS A 302 18.36 -5.75 16.13
C HIS A 302 18.20 -5.93 14.64
N TRP A 303 18.89 -5.12 13.86
CA TRP A 303 18.92 -5.27 12.42
C TRP A 303 20.29 -5.79 11.95
N ASN A 304 20.29 -6.51 10.84
CA ASN A 304 21.49 -6.81 10.08
C ASN A 304 21.13 -7.02 8.60
N LEU A 305 22.13 -6.86 7.73
CA LEU A 305 22.01 -7.31 6.35
C LEU A 305 22.37 -8.78 6.24
N THR A 306 21.59 -9.55 5.48
CA THR A 306 21.96 -10.91 5.11
C THR A 306 23.12 -10.89 4.10
N PRO A 307 23.82 -12.02 3.87
CA PRO A 307 24.85 -12.11 2.84
C PRO A 307 24.34 -11.79 1.42
N THR A 308 23.03 -11.92 1.19
CA THR A 308 22.35 -11.60 -0.07
C THR A 308 21.81 -10.17 -0.11
N GLY A 309 22.10 -9.34 0.89
CA GLY A 309 21.70 -7.93 0.91
C GLY A 309 20.25 -7.66 1.33
N LYS A 310 19.56 -8.66 1.91
CA LYS A 310 18.21 -8.48 2.51
C LYS A 310 18.33 -7.84 3.89
N LEU A 311 17.35 -7.05 4.30
CA LEU A 311 17.30 -6.46 5.64
C LEU A 311 16.58 -7.43 6.58
N TYR A 312 17.28 -7.93 7.60
CA TYR A 312 16.68 -8.75 8.65
C TYR A 312 16.57 -7.96 9.95
N ILE A 313 15.39 -7.99 10.57
CA ILE A 313 15.11 -7.36 11.86
C ILE A 313 14.67 -8.45 12.83
N SER A 314 15.52 -8.77 13.80
CA SER A 314 15.19 -9.71 14.87
C SER A 314 14.44 -9.00 16.00
N THR A 315 13.38 -9.62 16.48
CA THR A 315 12.58 -9.07 17.58
C THR A 315 12.90 -9.80 18.88
N LEU A 316 13.44 -9.09 19.88
CA LEU A 316 13.91 -9.71 21.12
C LEU A 316 12.78 -9.97 22.13
N ASN A 317 11.86 -9.01 22.24
CA ASN A 317 10.82 -8.97 23.27
C ASN A 317 9.41 -8.87 22.66
N SER A 318 9.12 -9.67 21.64
CA SER A 318 7.79 -9.71 21.05
C SER A 318 6.76 -10.28 22.02
N SER A 319 5.61 -9.60 22.10
CA SER A 319 4.41 -10.08 22.77
C SER A 319 3.97 -11.44 22.24
N GLU A 320 3.61 -12.35 23.15
CA GLU A 320 3.03 -13.64 22.80
C GLU A 320 1.54 -13.44 22.48
N SER A 321 1.13 -13.96 21.32
CA SER A 321 -0.27 -14.08 20.91
C SER A 321 -0.74 -15.52 21.06
N VAL A 322 -2.04 -15.74 21.21
CA VAL A 322 -2.62 -17.08 21.35
C VAL A 322 -3.57 -17.33 20.19
N SER A 323 -3.39 -18.46 19.53
CA SER A 323 -4.27 -18.95 18.47
C SER A 323 -4.88 -20.28 18.92
N PHE A 324 -6.19 -20.43 18.71
CA PHE A 324 -6.86 -21.72 18.92
C PHE A 324 -6.80 -22.50 17.62
N MET A 325 -6.18 -23.68 17.64
CA MET A 325 -6.00 -24.53 16.47
C MET A 325 -6.67 -25.89 16.66
N SER A 326 -7.19 -26.46 15.57
CA SER A 326 -7.69 -27.83 15.58
C SER A 326 -6.53 -28.82 15.74
N GLY A 327 -6.83 -30.05 16.18
CA GLY A 327 -5.81 -31.09 16.30
C GLY A 327 -5.17 -31.44 14.95
N GLU A 328 -5.88 -31.27 13.84
CA GLU A 328 -5.33 -31.45 12.49
C GLU A 328 -4.30 -30.36 12.14
N ASP A 329 -4.63 -29.10 12.38
CA ASP A 329 -3.72 -27.97 12.14
C ASP A 329 -2.47 -28.06 13.02
N ILE A 330 -2.63 -28.51 14.27
CA ILE A 330 -1.51 -28.73 15.19
C ILE A 330 -0.58 -29.81 14.65
N VAL A 331 -1.11 -30.91 14.11
CA VAL A 331 -0.28 -31.95 13.48
C VAL A 331 0.40 -31.42 12.22
N GLN A 332 -0.26 -30.58 11.43
CA GLN A 332 0.35 -29.96 10.26
C GLN A 332 1.52 -29.04 10.66
N LEU A 333 1.36 -28.28 11.75
CA LEU A 333 2.34 -27.32 12.24
C LEU A 333 3.54 -27.98 12.96
N PHE A 334 3.29 -28.93 13.86
CA PHE A 334 4.31 -29.54 14.72
C PHE A 334 4.75 -30.94 14.25
N GLY A 335 4.13 -31.47 13.20
CA GLY A 335 4.42 -32.80 12.66
C GLY A 335 3.83 -33.96 13.47
N ASP A 336 4.27 -35.18 13.15
CA ASP A 336 3.73 -36.41 13.74
C ASP A 336 3.92 -36.51 15.27
N GLU A 337 4.90 -35.82 15.85
CA GLU A 337 5.13 -35.77 17.30
C GLU A 337 3.92 -35.17 18.04
N ALA A 338 3.16 -34.28 17.40
CA ALA A 338 1.93 -33.74 17.95
C ALA A 338 0.90 -34.84 18.27
N LYS A 339 0.85 -35.91 17.47
CA LYS A 339 -0.11 -37.01 17.68
C LYS A 339 0.13 -37.75 19.00
N GLU A 340 1.33 -37.66 19.58
CA GLU A 340 1.66 -38.29 20.86
C GLU A 340 1.20 -37.44 22.05
N VAL A 341 1.05 -36.14 21.87
CA VAL A 341 0.65 -35.20 22.94
C VAL A 341 -0.82 -34.78 22.86
N LEU A 342 -1.42 -34.87 21.68
CA LEU A 342 -2.82 -34.51 21.45
C LEU A 342 -3.79 -35.53 22.08
N PRO A 343 -4.82 -35.07 22.82
CA PRO A 343 -5.86 -35.95 23.34
C PRO A 343 -6.69 -36.63 22.22
N SER A 344 -6.98 -35.88 21.15
CA SER A 344 -7.62 -36.34 19.91
C SER A 344 -7.48 -35.28 18.82
N LEU A 345 -7.75 -35.62 17.55
CA LEU A 345 -7.73 -34.67 16.44
C LEU A 345 -8.91 -33.69 16.46
N ASP A 346 -10.04 -34.07 17.07
CA ASP A 346 -11.22 -33.22 17.20
C ASP A 346 -11.09 -32.15 18.30
N THR A 347 -9.93 -32.06 18.96
CA THR A 347 -9.68 -31.11 20.04
C THR A 347 -9.17 -29.78 19.49
N TRP A 348 -9.60 -28.68 20.12
CA TRP A 348 -9.05 -27.35 19.89
C TRP A 348 -8.17 -26.97 21.07
N LEU A 349 -6.92 -26.60 20.80
CA LEU A 349 -5.95 -26.22 21.83
C LEU A 349 -5.36 -24.84 21.54
N GLU A 350 -4.93 -24.19 22.61
CA GLU A 350 -4.16 -22.96 22.56
C GLU A 350 -2.74 -23.25 22.06
N VAL A 351 -2.35 -22.57 21.00
CA VAL A 351 -0.97 -22.52 20.51
C VAL A 351 -0.49 -21.09 20.66
N LYS A 352 0.61 -20.94 21.38
CA LYS A 352 1.26 -19.65 21.63
C LYS A 352 2.15 -19.31 20.45
N GLN A 353 2.03 -18.10 19.93
CA GLN A 353 2.77 -17.62 18.78
C GLN A 353 3.53 -16.33 19.13
N THR A 354 4.82 -16.29 18.82
CA THR A 354 5.70 -15.13 19.04
C THR A 354 6.41 -14.76 17.75
N LEU A 355 6.32 -13.49 17.32
CA LEU A 355 7.14 -12.98 16.22
C LEU A 355 8.62 -13.00 16.62
N ARG A 356 9.49 -13.54 15.76
CA ARG A 356 10.93 -13.65 15.97
C ARG A 356 11.76 -12.75 15.07
N GLY A 357 11.26 -12.43 13.90
CA GLY A 357 11.88 -11.44 13.04
C GLY A 357 11.10 -11.18 11.77
N ILE A 358 11.55 -10.16 11.04
CA ILE A 358 11.05 -9.76 9.73
C ILE A 358 12.24 -9.69 8.79
N THR A 359 12.11 -10.31 7.61
CA THR A 359 13.06 -10.14 6.51
C THR A 359 12.42 -9.30 5.42
N LEU A 360 13.04 -8.20 5.03
CA LEU A 360 12.63 -7.36 3.92
C LEU A 360 13.57 -7.60 2.74
N THR A 361 13.00 -7.84 1.56
CA THR A 361 13.69 -7.95 0.28
C THR A 361 13.18 -6.85 -0.65
N LYS A 362 14.04 -5.97 -1.15
CA LYS A 362 13.60 -4.97 -2.14
C LYS A 362 13.28 -5.65 -3.45
N LEU A 363 12.15 -5.27 -4.02
CA LEU A 363 11.76 -5.58 -5.40
C LEU A 363 12.10 -4.42 -6.32
N THR A 364 12.05 -3.18 -5.81
CA THR A 364 12.38 -1.96 -6.56
C THR A 364 13.30 -1.02 -5.78
N LYS A 365 13.99 -0.11 -6.49
CA LYS A 365 14.69 1.04 -5.91
C LYS A 365 13.85 2.30 -6.11
N GLY A 366 13.87 3.20 -5.13
CA GLY A 366 13.17 4.49 -5.19
C GLY A 366 13.07 5.14 -3.80
N THR A 367 12.53 6.35 -3.75
CA THR A 367 12.15 7.03 -2.49
C THR A 367 11.12 6.22 -1.71
N GLU A 368 10.22 5.55 -2.43
CA GLU A 368 9.39 4.45 -1.95
C GLU A 368 9.88 3.18 -2.63
N SER A 369 10.27 2.17 -1.84
CA SER A 369 10.70 0.87 -2.36
C SER A 369 9.57 -0.13 -2.16
N LYS A 370 9.28 -0.91 -3.19
CA LYS A 370 8.40 -2.09 -3.05
C LYS A 370 9.22 -3.23 -2.45
N VAL A 371 8.67 -3.92 -1.47
CA VAL A 371 9.37 -4.98 -0.74
C VAL A 371 8.50 -6.23 -0.58
N ALA A 372 9.14 -7.39 -0.72
CA ALA A 372 8.62 -8.64 -0.17
C ALA A 372 9.06 -8.74 1.30
N THR A 373 8.15 -9.17 2.17
CA THR A 373 8.36 -9.26 3.61
C THR A 373 8.05 -10.67 4.10
N THR A 374 8.98 -11.27 4.83
CA THR A 374 8.81 -12.59 5.46
C THR A 374 8.80 -12.44 6.97
N PHE A 375 7.69 -12.79 7.61
CA PHE A 375 7.54 -12.79 9.07
C PHE A 375 7.83 -14.18 9.63
N THR A 376 8.85 -14.29 10.48
CA THR A 376 9.21 -15.55 11.12
C THR A 376 8.54 -15.65 12.49
N TYR A 377 7.67 -16.64 12.67
CA TYR A 377 6.98 -16.90 13.93
C TYR A 377 7.47 -18.17 14.61
N GLN A 378 7.65 -18.12 15.93
CA GLN A 378 7.82 -19.31 16.75
C GLN A 378 6.49 -19.68 17.40
N HIS A 379 6.15 -20.97 17.31
CA HIS A 379 4.96 -21.56 17.90
C HIS A 379 5.33 -22.47 19.05
N ILE A 380 4.53 -22.46 20.11
CA ILE A 380 4.69 -23.31 21.29
C ILE A 380 3.35 -23.96 21.60
N LEU A 381 3.35 -25.30 21.64
CA LEU A 381 2.24 -26.09 22.15
C LEU A 381 2.64 -26.68 23.51
N ASP A 382 1.87 -26.33 24.55
CA ASP A 382 2.03 -26.86 25.90
C ASP A 382 0.76 -27.60 26.31
N VAL A 383 0.79 -28.94 26.21
CA VAL A 383 -0.29 -29.80 26.68
C VAL A 383 0.07 -30.31 28.09
N PRO A 384 -0.75 -30.05 29.12
CA PRO A 384 -0.45 -30.45 30.49
C PRO A 384 -0.15 -31.94 30.63
N GLY A 385 1.06 -32.27 31.11
CA GLY A 385 1.51 -33.64 31.32
C GLY A 385 2.20 -34.30 30.12
N SER A 386 2.35 -33.55 29.02
CA SER A 386 3.05 -33.97 27.81
C SER A 386 4.37 -33.21 27.62
N ALA A 387 5.14 -33.55 26.58
CA ALA A 387 6.31 -32.77 26.18
C ALA A 387 5.85 -31.46 25.52
N LEU A 388 6.58 -30.37 25.79
CA LEU A 388 6.40 -29.09 25.12
C LEU A 388 6.95 -29.18 23.69
N LEU A 389 6.14 -28.79 22.72
CA LEU A 389 6.53 -28.79 21.31
C LEU A 389 6.76 -27.35 20.82
N THR A 390 7.75 -27.19 19.94
CA THR A 390 8.05 -25.91 19.30
C THR A 390 8.12 -26.08 17.79
N ALA A 391 7.53 -25.16 17.04
CA ALA A 391 7.62 -25.08 15.59
C ALA A 391 7.99 -23.66 15.15
N THR A 392 8.40 -23.50 13.90
CA THR A 392 8.64 -22.20 13.28
C THR A 392 7.94 -22.18 11.94
N THR A 393 7.25 -21.08 11.65
CA THR A 393 6.64 -20.83 10.35
C THR A 393 7.10 -19.49 9.84
N GLU A 394 7.05 -19.35 8.52
CA GLU A 394 7.24 -18.10 7.83
C GLU A 394 5.92 -17.73 7.16
N VAL A 395 5.59 -16.44 7.20
CA VAL A 395 4.42 -15.87 6.52
C VAL A 395 4.95 -14.78 5.61
N ASP A 396 4.76 -14.97 4.31
CA ASP A 396 5.14 -13.98 3.32
C ASP A 396 4.00 -12.99 3.09
N SER A 397 4.40 -11.77 2.77
CA SER A 397 3.52 -10.64 2.47
C SER A 397 4.30 -9.64 1.62
N THR A 398 3.61 -8.63 1.13
CA THR A 398 4.17 -7.56 0.32
C THR A 398 3.82 -6.19 0.91
N ALA A 399 4.72 -5.22 0.73
CA ALA A 399 4.54 -3.88 1.27
C ALA A 399 5.30 -2.81 0.48
N VAL A 400 4.92 -1.57 0.72
CA VAL A 400 5.68 -0.37 0.36
C VAL A 400 6.50 0.06 1.58
N LEU A 401 7.79 0.31 1.36
CA LEU A 401 8.74 0.82 2.34
C LEU A 401 9.16 2.24 1.94
N SER A 402 8.74 3.22 2.73
CA SER A 402 9.05 4.64 2.50
C SER A 402 9.92 5.17 3.64
N LYS A 403 11.02 5.86 3.30
CA LYS A 403 11.84 6.52 4.31
C LYS A 403 11.27 7.91 4.62
N THR A 404 11.15 8.24 5.90
CA THR A 404 10.70 9.57 6.31
C THR A 404 11.79 10.62 6.04
N ASN A 405 11.35 11.80 5.58
CA ASN A 405 12.22 12.95 5.34
C ASN A 405 12.18 13.90 6.54
N HIS A 406 13.34 14.46 6.88
CA HIS A 406 13.45 15.44 7.97
C HIS A 406 12.91 16.82 7.56
N GLU A 407 12.91 17.16 6.27
CA GLU A 407 12.27 18.35 5.74
C GLU A 407 10.86 17.99 5.25
N ASN A 408 9.83 18.43 5.98
CA ASN A 408 8.45 18.15 5.63
C ASN A 408 7.94 19.15 4.58
N GLU A 409 7.47 18.65 3.43
CA GLU A 409 6.91 19.51 2.39
C GLU A 409 5.40 19.78 2.54
N ILE A 410 4.70 18.99 3.36
CA ILE A 410 3.25 19.09 3.58
C ILE A 410 2.96 20.20 4.59
N TRP A 411 3.59 20.14 5.77
CA TRP A 411 3.49 21.20 6.77
C TRP A 411 4.73 22.10 6.75
N LYS A 412 4.65 23.18 5.97
CA LYS A 412 5.69 24.23 5.95
C LYS A 412 5.50 25.29 7.05
N GLU A 413 4.28 25.40 7.55
CA GLU A 413 3.88 26.29 8.64
C GLU A 413 3.03 25.48 9.65
N ALA A 414 2.89 25.99 10.86
CA ALA A 414 2.13 25.32 11.90
C ALA A 414 0.65 25.13 11.47
N PRO A 415 0.09 23.91 11.60
CA PRO A 415 -1.34 23.71 11.39
C PRO A 415 -2.13 24.53 12.43
N ASN A 416 -3.29 25.07 12.02
CA ASN A 416 -4.15 25.87 12.87
C ASN A 416 -5.61 25.40 12.79
N GLY A 417 -6.44 25.84 13.74
CA GLY A 417 -7.86 25.52 13.76
C GLY A 417 -8.15 24.12 14.33
N THR A 418 -9.28 23.55 13.92
CA THR A 418 -9.78 22.27 14.45
C THR A 418 -9.42 21.10 13.53
N TRP A 419 -8.93 20.01 14.13
CA TRP A 419 -8.41 18.83 13.45
C TRP A 419 -8.97 17.55 14.06
N ALA A 420 -9.06 16.50 13.25
CA ALA A 420 -9.17 15.13 13.74
C ALA A 420 -7.75 14.57 13.88
N LEU A 421 -7.25 14.49 15.12
CA LEU A 421 -5.91 13.96 15.43
C LEU A 421 -6.01 12.77 16.37
N PRO A 422 -5.18 11.72 16.19
CA PRO A 422 -5.09 10.66 17.18
C PRO A 422 -4.40 11.17 18.45
N ILE A 423 -5.07 11.09 19.60
CA ILE A 423 -4.55 11.45 20.92
C ILE A 423 -4.84 10.34 21.93
N ILE A 424 -4.15 10.37 23.07
CA ILE A 424 -4.44 9.42 24.16
C ILE A 424 -5.75 9.82 24.85
N ALA A 425 -6.67 8.87 24.98
CA ALA A 425 -7.91 9.02 25.72
C ALA A 425 -8.25 7.77 26.54
N GLY A 426 -8.72 7.98 27.76
CA GLY A 426 -9.25 6.92 28.62
C GLY A 426 -10.62 6.45 28.13
N MET A 427 -10.71 5.25 27.54
CA MET A 427 -11.93 4.71 26.96
C MET A 427 -12.17 3.28 27.43
N LYS A 428 -13.44 2.86 27.51
CA LYS A 428 -13.82 1.48 27.85
C LYS A 428 -14.36 0.79 26.60
N GLY A 429 -13.60 -0.15 26.05
CA GLY A 429 -14.09 -1.06 25.01
C GLY A 429 -15.20 -1.97 25.53
N VAL A 430 -16.00 -2.55 24.64
CA VAL A 430 -17.13 -3.40 25.06
C VAL A 430 -16.69 -4.60 25.91
N TYR A 431 -15.51 -5.15 25.64
CA TYR A 431 -14.93 -6.29 26.35
C TYR A 431 -13.96 -5.89 27.47
N ASP A 432 -13.74 -4.60 27.67
CA ASP A 432 -12.87 -4.13 28.74
C ASP A 432 -13.60 -4.19 30.09
N GLU A 433 -12.91 -4.69 31.12
CA GLU A 433 -13.43 -4.63 32.49
C GLU A 433 -13.52 -3.17 32.99
N GLN A 434 -12.58 -2.32 32.58
CA GLN A 434 -12.45 -0.92 32.99
C GLN A 434 -11.87 -0.07 31.85
N ALA A 435 -12.03 1.25 31.92
CA ALA A 435 -11.41 2.14 30.95
C ALA A 435 -9.88 1.98 30.93
N GLN A 436 -9.30 2.02 29.74
CA GLN A 436 -7.87 1.97 29.48
C GLN A 436 -7.47 3.14 28.58
N ASP A 437 -6.18 3.45 28.51
CA ASP A 437 -5.67 4.49 27.63
C ASP A 437 -5.51 3.93 26.21
N TYR A 438 -6.18 4.59 25.27
CA TYR A 438 -6.13 4.26 23.84
C TYR A 438 -5.66 5.47 23.03
N LEU A 439 -4.92 5.23 21.96
CA LEU A 439 -4.66 6.21 20.91
C LEU A 439 -5.84 6.21 19.94
N VAL A 440 -6.64 7.29 19.93
CA VAL A 440 -7.88 7.39 19.16
C VAL A 440 -8.04 8.78 18.55
N HIS A 441 -8.73 8.88 17.41
CA HIS A 441 -8.99 10.17 16.80
C HIS A 441 -9.96 10.99 17.63
N GLN A 442 -9.59 12.21 17.96
CA GLN A 442 -10.45 13.17 18.63
C GLN A 442 -10.50 14.47 17.84
N GLN A 443 -11.59 15.22 18.02
CA GLN A 443 -11.66 16.59 17.55
C GLN A 443 -10.87 17.49 18.50
N VAL A 444 -9.79 18.09 18.00
CA VAL A 444 -8.90 18.95 18.78
C VAL A 444 -8.74 20.31 18.10
N THR A 445 -8.71 21.39 18.89
CA THR A 445 -8.52 22.75 18.37
C THR A 445 -7.17 23.30 18.81
N LEU A 446 -6.36 23.70 17.83
CA LEU A 446 -5.05 24.33 18.02
C LEU A 446 -5.22 25.85 18.05
N GLU A 447 -5.10 26.44 19.23
CA GLU A 447 -5.24 27.89 19.44
C GLU A 447 -3.92 28.62 19.16
N ASP A 448 -4.00 29.87 18.67
CA ASP A 448 -2.84 30.73 18.38
C ASP A 448 -1.92 30.98 19.59
N ASN A 449 -2.45 30.78 20.80
CA ASN A 449 -1.71 30.93 22.06
C ASN A 449 -1.00 29.65 22.53
N SER A 450 -0.85 28.65 21.64
CA SER A 450 -0.25 27.34 21.91
C SER A 450 -1.05 26.43 22.85
N THR A 451 -2.33 26.70 23.07
CA THR A 451 -3.24 25.81 23.83
C THR A 451 -3.90 24.81 22.89
N VAL A 452 -4.13 23.58 23.37
CA VAL A 452 -4.93 22.56 22.70
C VAL A 452 -6.24 22.39 23.46
N LEU A 453 -7.36 22.48 22.76
CA LEU A 453 -8.70 22.25 23.31
C LEU A 453 -9.31 20.97 22.74
N ASP A 454 -10.10 20.25 23.53
CA ASP A 454 -10.96 19.17 23.04
C ASP A 454 -12.26 19.70 22.38
N SER A 455 -13.19 18.80 22.07
CA SER A 455 -14.49 19.14 21.48
C SER A 455 -15.41 19.93 22.42
N ASP A 456 -15.24 19.80 23.73
CA ASP A 456 -16.03 20.51 24.75
C ASP A 456 -15.43 21.89 25.08
N GLY A 457 -14.23 22.17 24.58
CA GLY A 457 -13.48 23.41 24.82
C GLY A 457 -12.62 23.35 26.09
N ASP A 458 -12.45 22.17 26.67
CA ASP A 458 -11.57 21.95 27.81
C ASP A 458 -10.11 21.85 27.35
N ASN A 459 -9.20 22.31 28.20
CA ASN A 459 -7.78 22.37 27.89
C ASN A 459 -7.12 20.99 28.04
N LEU A 460 -6.67 20.42 26.93
CA LEU A 460 -5.93 19.15 26.89
C LEU A 460 -4.43 19.35 27.19
N GLY A 461 -3.87 20.48 26.76
CA GLY A 461 -2.45 20.78 26.95
C GLY A 461 -1.94 21.89 26.06
N THR A 462 -0.68 21.75 25.64
CA THR A 462 0.00 22.74 24.79
C THR A 462 0.58 22.09 23.55
N TRP A 463 0.60 22.84 22.44
CA TRP A 463 1.22 22.39 21.21
C TRP A 463 2.48 23.20 20.86
N HIS A 464 3.39 22.56 20.14
CA HIS A 464 4.59 23.16 19.56
C HIS A 464 4.75 22.68 18.11
N PHE A 465 5.35 23.51 17.27
CA PHE A 465 5.61 23.16 15.88
C PHE A 465 7.04 23.56 15.52
N GLU A 466 7.81 22.61 15.01
CA GLU A 466 9.17 22.80 14.57
C GLU A 466 9.46 21.89 13.37
N SER A 467 10.09 22.44 12.33
CA SER A 467 10.57 21.68 11.16
C SER A 467 9.52 20.76 10.49
N GLY A 468 8.25 21.16 10.51
CA GLY A 468 7.18 20.38 9.89
C GLY A 468 6.54 19.30 10.77
N GLU A 469 7.00 19.17 12.01
CA GLU A 469 6.42 18.29 13.02
C GLU A 469 5.55 19.09 14.00
N LEU A 470 4.34 18.60 14.28
CA LEU A 470 3.49 19.07 15.36
C LEU A 470 3.70 18.19 16.59
N SER A 471 3.96 18.77 17.76
CA SER A 471 3.96 18.08 19.05
C SER A 471 2.83 18.61 19.91
N ILE A 472 2.06 17.71 20.53
CA ILE A 472 1.06 18.02 21.56
C ILE A 472 1.51 17.38 22.86
N LYS A 473 1.73 18.19 23.90
CA LYS A 473 2.02 17.73 25.25
C LYS A 473 0.81 17.98 26.13
N ALA A 474 0.23 16.91 26.65
CA ALA A 474 -0.91 17.01 27.55
C ALA A 474 -0.49 17.40 28.96
N SER A 475 -1.43 18.04 29.66
CA SER A 475 -1.25 18.36 31.09
C SER A 475 -1.09 17.10 31.96
N GLU A 476 -1.59 15.96 31.46
CA GLU A 476 -1.60 14.66 32.14
C GLU A 476 -0.29 13.86 31.96
N GLY A 477 0.67 14.38 31.20
CA GLY A 477 2.03 13.83 31.12
C GLY A 477 2.34 12.97 29.90
N TRP A 478 1.42 12.87 28.93
CA TRP A 478 1.69 12.27 27.63
C TRP A 478 2.06 13.30 26.57
N GLU A 479 2.76 12.85 25.53
CA GLU A 479 3.12 13.61 24.34
C GLU A 479 2.78 12.81 23.10
N VAL A 480 2.25 13.47 22.07
CA VAL A 480 2.07 12.90 20.73
C VAL A 480 2.70 13.84 19.71
N THR A 481 3.53 13.29 18.82
CA THR A 481 4.07 14.01 17.67
C THR A 481 3.46 13.51 16.37
N TYR A 482 3.38 14.40 15.38
CA TYR A 482 2.81 14.15 14.07
C TYR A 482 3.74 14.69 13.01
N LEU A 483 4.29 13.79 12.19
CA LEU A 483 5.10 14.13 11.02
C LEU A 483 4.38 13.62 9.76
N PRO A 484 3.68 14.51 9.02
CA PRO A 484 3.06 14.16 7.75
C PRO A 484 4.05 13.55 6.76
N HIS A 485 3.64 12.50 6.05
CA HIS A 485 4.46 11.89 5.00
C HIS A 485 3.82 11.99 3.61
N ARG A 486 2.50 11.83 3.52
CA ARG A 486 1.75 11.98 2.26
C ARG A 486 0.42 12.68 2.54
N SER A 487 -0.07 13.45 1.57
CA SER A 487 -1.39 14.08 1.63
C SER A 487 -2.11 13.94 0.30
N GLU A 488 -3.42 13.75 0.37
CA GLU A 488 -4.32 13.68 -0.79
C GLU A 488 -5.63 14.39 -0.44
N GLU A 489 -5.95 15.47 -1.17
CA GLU A 489 -7.14 16.31 -0.98
C GLU A 489 -7.40 16.73 0.49
N GLY A 490 -6.36 16.83 1.33
CA GLY A 490 -6.48 17.21 2.75
C GLY A 490 -6.64 16.04 3.73
N LEU A 491 -6.78 14.80 3.26
CA LEU A 491 -6.49 13.61 4.07
C LEU A 491 -4.97 13.42 4.13
N ILE A 492 -4.41 13.25 5.32
CA ILE A 492 -2.96 13.19 5.53
C ILE A 492 -2.60 11.87 6.18
N SER A 493 -1.61 11.15 5.64
CA SER A 493 -0.93 10.05 6.33
C SER A 493 0.29 10.60 7.06
N ALA A 494 0.39 10.34 8.36
CA ALA A 494 1.48 10.82 9.19
C ALA A 494 2.11 9.70 10.02
N LEU A 495 3.42 9.83 10.23
CA LEU A 495 4.09 9.17 11.34
C LEU A 495 3.57 9.81 12.63
N VAL A 496 3.04 9.00 13.53
CA VAL A 496 2.58 9.39 14.85
C VAL A 496 3.44 8.69 15.89
N THR A 497 4.11 9.46 16.73
CA THR A 497 4.87 8.93 17.86
C THR A 497 4.23 9.38 19.17
N VAL A 498 3.96 8.42 20.03
CA VAL A 498 3.34 8.61 21.34
C VAL A 498 4.36 8.33 22.42
N SER A 499 4.47 9.23 23.39
CA SER A 499 5.29 9.05 24.58
C SER A 499 4.44 9.24 25.83
N VAL A 500 4.34 8.22 26.66
CA VAL A 500 3.62 8.27 27.94
C VAL A 500 4.40 7.48 29.00
N ASP A 501 4.62 8.09 30.16
CA ASP A 501 5.50 7.56 31.21
C ASP A 501 6.89 7.16 30.69
N SER A 502 7.16 5.86 30.55
CA SER A 502 8.41 5.29 30.00
C SER A 502 8.18 4.50 28.72
N LYS A 503 6.97 4.59 28.13
CA LYS A 503 6.60 3.91 26.90
C LYS A 503 6.70 4.88 25.74
N GLU A 504 7.19 4.36 24.62
CA GLU A 504 7.19 5.05 23.34
C GLU A 504 6.64 4.11 22.28
N GLN A 505 5.67 4.59 21.50
CA GLN A 505 5.01 3.84 20.44
C GLN A 505 5.02 4.68 19.17
N SER A 506 5.32 4.05 18.04
CA SER A 506 5.27 4.66 16.72
C SER A 506 4.22 3.97 15.85
N THR A 507 3.50 4.72 15.03
CA THR A 507 2.49 4.18 14.11
C THR A 507 2.26 5.12 12.93
N ILE A 508 1.53 4.64 11.92
CA ILE A 508 1.00 5.46 10.83
C ILE A 508 -0.48 5.69 11.10
N ASN A 509 -0.93 6.94 11.02
CA ASN A 509 -2.35 7.27 11.19
C ASN A 509 -2.77 8.43 10.28
N TRP A 510 -4.07 8.48 9.99
CA TRP A 510 -4.66 9.62 9.29
C TRP A 510 -4.82 10.86 10.17
N LEU A 511 -4.65 12.02 9.56
CA LEU A 511 -5.00 13.34 10.09
C LEU A 511 -5.92 14.05 9.09
N ALA A 512 -6.85 14.86 9.57
CA ALA A 512 -7.70 15.67 8.69
C ALA A 512 -8.14 16.98 9.36
N PRO A 513 -8.10 18.13 8.66
CA PRO A 513 -8.65 19.38 9.17
C PRO A 513 -10.18 19.36 9.09
N PHE A 514 -10.85 19.91 10.10
CA PHE A 514 -12.30 20.10 10.05
C PHE A 514 -12.65 21.27 9.12
N SER A 515 -13.42 20.98 8.07
CA SER A 515 -13.97 21.95 7.12
C SER A 515 -15.48 21.77 6.93
N GLN A 516 -16.19 21.50 8.02
CA GLN A 516 -17.62 21.15 8.05
C GLN A 516 -18.54 22.08 7.26
N LYS A 517 -18.25 23.39 7.20
CA LYS A 517 -19.05 24.38 6.48
C LYS A 517 -19.22 24.08 4.98
N GLU A 518 -18.26 23.36 4.41
CA GLU A 518 -18.24 23.00 2.98
C GLU A 518 -18.72 21.57 2.74
N SER A 519 -19.09 20.84 3.81
CA SER A 519 -19.49 19.44 3.68
C SER A 519 -20.87 19.28 3.06
N THR A 520 -20.96 18.33 2.14
CA THR A 520 -22.20 17.94 1.44
C THR A 520 -22.73 16.58 1.87
N LEU A 521 -22.14 15.95 2.89
CA LEU A 521 -22.51 14.59 3.34
C LEU A 521 -24.03 14.40 3.52
N LYS A 522 -24.74 15.42 4.02
CA LYS A 522 -26.20 15.39 4.20
C LYS A 522 -26.96 15.07 2.92
N ASP A 523 -26.46 15.54 1.78
CA ASP A 523 -27.11 15.38 0.48
C ASP A 523 -27.05 13.92 0.03
N ASP A 524 -26.09 13.16 0.53
CA ASP A 524 -25.85 11.76 0.18
C ASP A 524 -26.47 10.74 1.15
N PHE A 525 -27.20 11.18 2.18
CA PHE A 525 -27.90 10.26 3.09
C PHE A 525 -29.10 9.59 2.43
N LEU A 526 -29.92 10.34 1.70
CA LEU A 526 -31.17 9.82 1.15
C LEU A 526 -30.93 9.22 -0.24
N GLN A 527 -30.26 8.07 -0.28
CA GLN A 527 -30.06 7.28 -1.50
C GLN A 527 -31.24 6.33 -1.75
N GLU A 528 -31.55 6.10 -3.03
CA GLU A 528 -32.44 5.04 -3.48
C GLU A 528 -31.61 3.94 -4.15
N MET A 529 -32.05 2.68 -4.03
CA MET A 529 -31.39 1.56 -4.71
C MET A 529 -31.30 1.84 -6.23
N PRO A 530 -30.19 1.48 -6.90
CA PRO A 530 -29.06 0.67 -6.43
C PRO A 530 -28.02 1.41 -5.59
N TYR A 531 -28.23 2.70 -5.27
CA TYR A 531 -27.26 3.49 -4.51
C TYR A 531 -27.38 3.26 -3.01
N VAL A 532 -26.23 3.10 -2.36
CA VAL A 532 -26.09 3.04 -0.90
C VAL A 532 -24.99 4.00 -0.45
N LEU A 533 -25.09 4.59 0.74
CA LEU A 533 -23.98 5.34 1.32
C LEU A 533 -22.92 4.34 1.81
N GLY A 534 -21.84 4.15 1.05
CA GLY A 534 -20.77 3.20 1.36
C GLY A 534 -19.81 3.70 2.43
N ALA A 535 -19.32 2.80 3.28
CA ALA A 535 -18.15 3.00 4.14
C ALA A 535 -16.91 2.36 3.52
N TRP A 536 -15.93 3.17 3.18
CA TRP A 536 -14.72 2.82 2.42
C TRP A 536 -13.54 2.56 3.36
N VAL A 537 -13.74 1.66 4.32
CA VAL A 537 -12.82 1.50 5.48
C VAL A 537 -11.43 1.04 5.05
N ASN A 538 -11.33 0.07 4.14
CA ASN A 538 -10.07 -0.52 3.69
C ASN A 538 -9.70 -0.14 2.25
N SER A 539 -10.55 0.60 1.54
CA SER A 539 -10.38 0.92 0.12
C SER A 539 -9.22 1.86 -0.18
N TRP A 540 -8.51 2.34 0.85
CA TRP A 540 -7.22 3.00 0.68
C TRP A 540 -6.12 2.03 0.27
N LYS A 541 -6.28 0.72 0.50
CA LYS A 541 -5.38 -0.32 0.00
C LYS A 541 -5.68 -0.60 -1.46
N ALA A 542 -4.66 -0.69 -2.31
CA ALA A 542 -4.82 -1.00 -3.73
C ALA A 542 -5.50 -2.37 -3.92
N SER A 543 -5.10 -3.38 -3.14
CA SER A 543 -5.68 -4.73 -3.15
C SER A 543 -7.18 -4.79 -2.78
N GLU A 544 -7.75 -3.71 -2.24
CA GLU A 544 -9.15 -3.62 -1.79
C GLU A 544 -9.94 -2.59 -2.63
N SER A 545 -9.39 -2.19 -3.78
CA SER A 545 -9.94 -1.16 -4.67
C SER A 545 -9.77 -1.57 -6.13
N ASN A 546 -10.87 -1.73 -6.85
CA ASN A 546 -10.87 -2.08 -8.26
C ASN A 546 -11.47 -0.93 -9.09
N ALA A 547 -10.67 -0.32 -9.97
CA ALA A 547 -11.10 0.76 -10.88
C ALA A 547 -11.87 1.91 -10.20
N GLY A 548 -11.51 2.25 -8.95
CA GLY A 548 -12.17 3.29 -8.16
C GLY A 548 -13.46 2.86 -7.46
N LEU A 549 -13.79 1.57 -7.48
CA LEU A 549 -14.79 0.91 -6.65
C LEU A 549 -14.12 0.14 -5.51
N PRO A 550 -14.78 -0.07 -4.36
CA PRO A 550 -14.25 -0.99 -3.36
C PRO A 550 -14.26 -2.42 -3.91
N ASP A 551 -13.36 -3.26 -3.42
CA ASP A 551 -13.47 -4.69 -3.63
C ASP A 551 -14.86 -5.19 -3.18
N ILE A 552 -15.45 -6.11 -3.93
CA ILE A 552 -16.83 -6.56 -3.65
C ILE A 552 -16.94 -7.14 -2.24
N ASN A 553 -15.90 -7.80 -1.74
CA ASN A 553 -15.87 -8.41 -0.41
C ASN A 553 -15.83 -7.37 0.72
N THR A 554 -15.55 -6.10 0.40
CA THR A 554 -15.48 -4.99 1.36
C THR A 554 -16.60 -3.95 1.20
N VAL A 555 -17.65 -4.26 0.44
CA VAL A 555 -18.83 -3.39 0.33
C VAL A 555 -19.61 -3.37 1.65
N TYR A 556 -19.67 -2.21 2.29
CA TYR A 556 -20.51 -1.92 3.45
C TYR A 556 -21.32 -0.63 3.22
N GLY A 557 -22.59 -0.75 2.88
CA GLY A 557 -23.47 0.36 2.51
C GLY A 557 -24.62 0.60 3.50
N TYR A 558 -25.08 1.84 3.62
CA TYR A 558 -26.25 2.21 4.42
C TYR A 558 -27.31 2.84 3.52
N THR A 559 -28.58 2.55 3.78
CA THR A 559 -29.69 3.29 3.19
C THR A 559 -30.51 3.95 4.28
N PHE A 560 -31.02 5.14 3.99
CA PHE A 560 -31.72 5.98 4.95
C PHE A 560 -33.01 6.52 4.35
N THR A 561 -34.09 6.52 5.13
CA THR A 561 -35.36 7.11 4.72
C THR A 561 -35.62 8.43 5.42
N GLN A 562 -36.43 9.31 4.80
CA GLN A 562 -36.88 10.56 5.43
C GLN A 562 -37.62 10.34 6.75
N SER A 563 -38.22 9.17 6.95
CA SER A 563 -38.91 8.82 8.20
C SER A 563 -37.96 8.43 9.35
N GLY A 564 -36.64 8.47 9.13
CA GLY A 564 -35.65 8.13 10.14
C GLY A 564 -35.36 6.63 10.23
N GLN A 565 -35.73 5.83 9.23
CA GLN A 565 -35.35 4.41 9.18
C GLN A 565 -34.00 4.26 8.49
N ALA A 566 -33.18 3.35 9.00
CA ALA A 566 -31.91 2.96 8.40
C ALA A 566 -31.91 1.47 8.08
N SER A 567 -31.12 1.06 7.10
CA SER A 567 -30.74 -0.33 6.91
C SER A 567 -29.27 -0.43 6.51
N TRP A 568 -28.70 -1.62 6.63
CA TRP A 568 -27.30 -1.90 6.35
C TRP A 568 -27.21 -2.99 5.29
N THR A 569 -26.41 -2.75 4.27
CA THR A 569 -26.20 -3.62 3.12
C THR A 569 -24.73 -4.03 3.06
N TRP A 570 -24.44 -5.31 2.84
CA TRP A 570 -23.07 -5.82 2.68
C TRP A 570 -23.04 -7.04 1.78
N THR A 571 -21.84 -7.47 1.41
CA THR A 571 -21.60 -8.66 0.59
C THR A 571 -21.67 -9.94 1.41
N SER A 572 -22.36 -10.93 0.87
CA SER A 572 -22.49 -12.29 1.37
C SER A 572 -22.23 -13.26 0.22
N TYR A 573 -22.17 -14.55 0.51
CA TYR A 573 -21.86 -15.60 -0.47
C TYR A 573 -22.90 -16.71 -0.39
N ASP A 574 -23.24 -17.28 -1.54
CA ASP A 574 -24.12 -18.44 -1.57
C ASP A 574 -23.35 -19.76 -1.37
N GLU A 575 -24.04 -20.89 -1.49
CA GLU A 575 -23.45 -22.22 -1.24
C GLU A 575 -22.35 -22.59 -2.24
N GLU A 576 -22.23 -21.84 -3.34
CA GLU A 576 -21.22 -21.99 -4.39
C GLU A 576 -20.17 -20.85 -4.29
N ASP A 577 -20.07 -20.18 -3.14
CA ASP A 577 -19.16 -19.06 -2.86
C ASP A 577 -19.30 -17.86 -3.81
N ASN A 578 -20.45 -17.72 -4.47
CA ASN A 578 -20.66 -16.58 -5.34
C ASN A 578 -21.18 -15.35 -4.56
N PRO A 579 -20.61 -14.14 -4.78
CA PRO A 579 -20.95 -12.96 -4.00
C PRO A 579 -22.34 -12.38 -4.35
N TYR A 580 -23.08 -11.91 -3.36
CA TYR A 580 -24.31 -11.15 -3.54
C TYR A 580 -24.49 -10.17 -2.37
N PHE A 581 -25.25 -9.11 -2.56
CA PHE A 581 -25.60 -8.18 -1.49
C PHE A 581 -26.82 -8.64 -0.70
N ILE A 582 -26.77 -8.49 0.63
CA ILE A 582 -27.89 -8.65 1.55
C ILE A 582 -28.14 -7.35 2.30
N THR A 583 -29.42 -7.00 2.51
CA THR A 583 -29.82 -5.84 3.33
C THR A 583 -30.51 -6.30 4.61
N GLU A 584 -29.97 -5.90 5.76
CA GLU A 584 -30.58 -6.15 7.06
C GLU A 584 -31.02 -4.87 7.78
N TYR A 585 -32.02 -5.06 8.64
CA TYR A 585 -32.63 -4.00 9.45
C TYR A 585 -32.34 -4.13 10.94
N THR A 586 -31.62 -5.15 11.37
CA THR A 586 -31.47 -5.48 12.80
C THR A 586 -30.32 -4.68 13.44
N SER A 587 -29.19 -4.58 12.73
CA SER A 587 -27.98 -3.91 13.21
C SER A 587 -28.14 -2.39 13.34
N PHE A 588 -28.89 -1.77 12.43
CA PHE A 588 -29.28 -0.36 12.47
C PHE A 588 -30.71 -0.23 11.94
N GLN A 589 -31.61 0.28 12.78
CA GLN A 589 -33.04 0.42 12.50
C GLN A 589 -33.44 1.87 12.28
N GLN A 590 -32.76 2.77 12.98
CA GLN A 590 -33.11 4.17 13.06
C GLN A 590 -31.89 5.04 12.82
N TRP A 591 -32.10 6.20 12.23
CA TRP A 591 -31.09 7.26 12.18
C TRP A 591 -31.70 8.60 12.55
N ALA A 592 -30.86 9.50 13.05
CA ALA A 592 -31.19 10.88 13.32
C ALA A 592 -29.98 11.78 13.09
N SER A 593 -30.23 13.08 12.87
CA SER A 593 -29.21 14.12 12.90
C SER A 593 -29.54 15.05 14.08
N PRO A 594 -29.03 14.75 15.29
CA PRO A 594 -29.39 15.50 16.49
C PRO A 594 -28.89 16.95 16.45
N GLU A 595 -27.74 17.16 15.81
CA GLU A 595 -27.10 18.46 15.59
C GLU A 595 -26.62 18.58 14.15
N GLU A 596 -26.33 19.80 13.71
CA GLU A 596 -25.71 20.02 12.40
C GLU A 596 -24.38 19.26 12.32
N HIS A 597 -24.13 18.56 11.21
CA HIS A 597 -22.94 17.73 10.97
C HIS A 597 -22.78 16.48 11.85
N GLN A 598 -23.72 16.19 12.76
CA GLN A 598 -23.74 14.95 13.53
C GLN A 598 -24.88 14.04 13.08
N TYR A 599 -24.56 12.75 12.98
CA TYR A 599 -25.50 11.70 12.58
C TYR A 599 -25.36 10.50 13.51
N VAL A 600 -26.49 9.96 13.95
CA VAL A 600 -26.54 8.83 14.89
C VAL A 600 -27.41 7.74 14.31
N LEU A 601 -26.88 6.51 14.26
CA LEU A 601 -27.58 5.30 13.84
C LEU A 601 -27.77 4.40 15.07
N LYS A 602 -28.97 3.85 15.25
CA LYS A 602 -29.28 2.95 16.37
C LYS A 602 -29.99 1.68 15.90
N GLY A 603 -29.69 0.55 16.52
CA GLY A 603 -30.37 -0.72 16.27
C GLY A 603 -30.34 -1.64 17.47
N THR A 604 -31.32 -2.53 17.53
CA THR A 604 -31.37 -3.61 18.52
C THR A 604 -31.67 -4.92 17.80
N SER A 605 -30.84 -5.93 18.01
CA SER A 605 -31.09 -7.30 17.59
C SER A 605 -31.29 -8.20 18.81
N ASP A 606 -32.18 -9.19 18.67
CA ASP A 606 -32.40 -10.27 19.63
C ASP A 606 -32.33 -11.58 18.85
N MET A 607 -31.36 -12.41 19.20
CA MET A 607 -31.17 -13.72 18.60
C MET A 607 -31.08 -14.78 19.71
N TYR A 608 -32.11 -15.63 19.78
CA TYR A 608 -32.21 -16.71 20.77
C TYR A 608 -32.07 -16.25 22.24
N GLY A 609 -32.57 -15.06 22.57
CA GLY A 609 -32.48 -14.51 23.92
C GLY A 609 -31.15 -13.83 24.23
N TYR A 610 -30.26 -13.67 23.23
CA TYR A 610 -29.09 -12.80 23.31
C TYR A 610 -29.40 -11.47 22.61
N MET A 611 -29.34 -10.39 23.36
CA MET A 611 -29.62 -9.04 22.87
C MET A 611 -28.33 -8.30 22.54
N ARG A 612 -28.35 -7.54 21.45
CA ARG A 612 -27.31 -6.57 21.10
C ARG A 612 -27.94 -5.25 20.72
N GLU A 613 -27.58 -4.20 21.45
CA GLU A 613 -27.92 -2.80 21.17
C GLU A 613 -26.68 -2.13 20.61
N ARG A 614 -26.83 -1.39 19.50
CA ARG A 614 -25.72 -0.71 18.85
C ARG A 614 -26.09 0.74 18.56
N GLU A 615 -25.17 1.64 18.87
CA GLU A 615 -25.23 3.05 18.50
C GLU A 615 -23.96 3.39 17.73
N ARG A 616 -24.10 4.09 16.60
CA ARG A 616 -22.98 4.58 15.81
C ARG A 616 -23.16 6.06 15.56
N THR A 617 -22.09 6.81 15.70
CA THR A 617 -22.08 8.26 15.49
C THR A 617 -21.07 8.61 14.41
N TRP A 618 -21.47 9.50 13.51
CA TRP A 618 -20.60 10.16 12.56
C TRP A 618 -20.66 11.67 12.80
N THR A 619 -19.50 12.24 13.13
CA THR A 619 -19.30 13.69 13.10
C THR A 619 -18.57 14.02 11.82
N THR A 620 -19.17 14.87 10.98
CA THR A 620 -18.56 15.25 9.71
C THR A 620 -17.24 15.97 9.95
N ILE A 621 -16.19 15.63 9.21
CA ILE A 621 -14.92 16.36 9.19
C ILE A 621 -14.91 17.29 7.98
N SER A 622 -15.07 16.72 6.79
CA SER A 622 -15.02 17.45 5.50
C SER A 622 -15.68 16.64 4.38
N THR A 623 -15.89 17.28 3.23
CA THR A 623 -16.11 16.59 1.94
C THR A 623 -14.97 16.95 1.00
N LEU A 624 -14.35 15.94 0.42
CA LEU A 624 -13.24 16.06 -0.53
C LEU A 624 -13.75 16.37 -1.94
N GLU A 625 -12.88 16.87 -2.82
CA GLU A 625 -13.27 17.29 -4.17
C GLU A 625 -13.83 16.10 -4.99
N ASN A 626 -13.32 14.90 -4.74
CA ASN A 626 -13.79 13.68 -5.39
C ASN A 626 -15.08 13.07 -4.78
N GLY A 627 -15.78 13.82 -3.91
CA GLY A 627 -17.06 13.45 -3.31
C GLY A 627 -16.97 12.46 -2.15
N ARG A 628 -15.77 12.13 -1.68
CA ARG A 628 -15.60 11.36 -0.43
C ARG A 628 -15.86 12.27 0.77
N HIS A 629 -16.62 11.79 1.74
CA HIS A 629 -16.85 12.48 3.01
C HIS A 629 -15.98 11.88 4.09
N LEU A 630 -15.16 12.71 4.73
CA LEU A 630 -14.43 12.31 5.93
C LEU A 630 -15.35 12.49 7.13
N VAL A 631 -15.45 11.46 7.98
CA VAL A 631 -16.20 11.51 9.24
C VAL A 631 -15.35 10.98 10.39
N LEU A 632 -15.52 11.57 11.56
CA LEU A 632 -15.10 10.96 12.82
C LEU A 632 -16.18 9.95 13.22
N GLU A 633 -15.87 8.67 13.06
CA GLU A 633 -16.75 7.55 13.38
C GLU A 633 -16.44 6.98 14.76
N GLN A 634 -17.49 6.65 15.51
CA GLN A 634 -17.41 5.78 16.68
C GLN A 634 -18.66 4.90 16.76
N SER A 635 -18.58 3.77 17.46
CA SER A 635 -19.74 2.92 17.73
C SER A 635 -19.68 2.32 19.13
N ASN A 636 -20.76 2.50 19.88
CA ASN A 636 -20.99 1.85 21.17
C ASN A 636 -21.85 0.61 20.98
N MET A 637 -21.58 -0.41 21.79
CA MET A 637 -22.35 -1.63 21.84
C MET A 637 -22.67 -1.99 23.28
N ARG A 638 -23.88 -2.49 23.48
CA ARG A 638 -24.34 -3.10 24.71
C ARG A 638 -24.92 -4.48 24.39
N GLN A 639 -24.40 -5.55 25.00
CA GLN A 639 -24.79 -6.93 24.65
C GLN A 639 -24.86 -7.86 25.85
N GLY A 640 -25.75 -8.85 25.81
CA GLY A 640 -25.90 -9.82 26.88
C GLY A 640 -27.15 -10.69 26.74
N TYR A 641 -27.30 -11.67 27.63
CA TYR A 641 -28.48 -12.53 27.65
C TYR A 641 -29.67 -11.83 28.30
N THR A 642 -30.80 -11.83 27.62
CA THR A 642 -32.04 -11.14 28.01
C THR A 642 -32.58 -11.55 29.39
N ASP A 643 -32.28 -12.77 29.85
CA ASP A 643 -32.68 -13.30 31.15
C ASP A 643 -31.76 -12.86 32.30
N ASP A 644 -30.61 -12.28 32.00
CA ASP A 644 -29.66 -11.73 32.97
C ASP A 644 -29.12 -10.36 32.51
N GLN A 645 -29.94 -9.32 32.68
CA GLN A 645 -29.56 -7.97 32.26
C GLN A 645 -28.40 -7.35 33.07
N GLU A 646 -28.05 -7.92 34.23
CA GLU A 646 -26.96 -7.43 35.07
C GLU A 646 -25.58 -7.81 34.53
N SER A 647 -25.48 -8.80 33.63
CA SER A 647 -24.24 -9.23 32.99
C SER A 647 -23.99 -8.65 31.60
N PHE A 648 -24.74 -7.60 31.22
CA PHE A 648 -24.52 -6.94 29.93
C PHE A 648 -23.14 -6.27 29.89
N GLU A 649 -22.42 -6.57 28.82
CA GLU A 649 -21.21 -5.87 28.42
C GLU A 649 -21.60 -4.58 27.72
N GLU A 650 -20.89 -3.48 28.01
CA GLU A 650 -21.14 -2.18 27.39
C GLU A 650 -19.84 -1.39 27.26
N GLY A 651 -19.63 -0.83 26.07
CA GLY A 651 -18.49 0.03 25.76
C GLY A 651 -18.35 0.29 24.26
N TYR A 652 -17.19 0.80 23.85
CA TYR A 652 -16.85 1.04 22.45
C TYR A 652 -16.63 -0.30 21.72
N TRP A 653 -17.37 -0.48 20.63
CA TRP A 653 -17.13 -1.51 19.63
C TRP A 653 -16.22 -1.01 18.51
N ILE A 654 -16.42 0.24 18.09
CA ILE A 654 -15.51 0.98 17.21
C ILE A 654 -15.06 2.22 17.98
N PHE A 655 -13.78 2.27 18.30
CA PHE A 655 -13.16 3.46 18.86
C PHE A 655 -13.20 4.62 17.87
N PRO A 656 -13.20 5.88 18.35
CA PRO A 656 -13.12 7.06 17.50
C PRO A 656 -12.00 6.97 16.46
N ARG A 657 -12.37 7.03 15.19
CA ARG A 657 -11.45 6.95 14.06
C ARG A 657 -11.94 7.80 12.89
N ILE A 658 -11.03 8.23 12.02
CA ILE A 658 -11.42 8.76 10.72
C ILE A 658 -11.95 7.61 9.86
N ASN A 659 -13.15 7.76 9.31
CA ASN A 659 -13.72 6.88 8.30
C ASN A 659 -14.12 7.69 7.07
N VAL A 660 -14.23 7.02 5.92
CA VAL A 660 -14.58 7.64 4.64
C VAL A 660 -15.91 7.09 4.16
N LEU A 661 -16.84 7.99 3.86
CA LEU A 661 -18.14 7.67 3.30
C LEU A 661 -18.25 8.19 1.87
N LYS A 662 -18.85 7.42 0.97
CA LYS A 662 -19.20 7.87 -0.39
C LYS A 662 -20.27 6.95 -0.97
N PRO A 663 -21.25 7.48 -1.74
CA PRO A 663 -22.22 6.64 -2.43
C PRO A 663 -21.56 5.55 -3.30
N ILE A 664 -22.11 4.34 -3.24
CA ILE A 664 -21.75 3.19 -4.08
C ILE A 664 -22.97 2.82 -4.91
N ASP A 665 -22.80 2.67 -6.22
CA ASP A 665 -23.79 2.08 -7.10
C ASP A 665 -23.60 0.55 -7.13
N LEU A 666 -24.47 -0.18 -6.41
CA LEU A 666 -24.38 -1.63 -6.35
C LEU A 666 -24.56 -2.30 -7.72
N SER A 667 -25.21 -1.64 -8.68
CA SER A 667 -25.40 -2.20 -10.02
C SER A 667 -24.11 -2.26 -10.85
N SER A 668 -23.05 -1.58 -10.39
CA SER A 668 -21.70 -1.71 -10.97
C SER A 668 -21.14 -3.12 -10.81
N TYR A 669 -21.61 -3.88 -9.81
CA TYR A 669 -21.31 -5.30 -9.64
C TYR A 669 -22.41 -6.14 -10.29
N ALA A 670 -22.49 -6.10 -11.62
CA ALA A 670 -23.66 -6.53 -12.38
C ALA A 670 -24.17 -7.94 -12.00
N GLU A 671 -23.28 -8.93 -11.89
CA GLU A 671 -23.64 -10.31 -11.54
C GLU A 671 -24.15 -10.43 -10.10
N ALA A 672 -23.40 -9.89 -9.14
CA ALA A 672 -23.77 -9.92 -7.73
C ALA A 672 -25.08 -9.17 -7.48
N TYR A 673 -25.27 -8.02 -8.12
CA TYR A 673 -26.49 -7.23 -8.03
C TYR A 673 -27.70 -7.97 -8.64
N GLN A 674 -27.53 -8.63 -9.79
CA GLN A 674 -28.59 -9.46 -10.36
C GLN A 674 -28.93 -10.64 -9.46
N ARG A 675 -27.91 -11.33 -8.92
CA ARG A 675 -28.07 -12.42 -7.96
C ARG A 675 -28.84 -11.97 -6.71
N SER A 676 -28.55 -10.77 -6.20
CA SER A 676 -29.29 -10.18 -5.07
C SER A 676 -30.77 -9.96 -5.37
N LYS A 677 -31.10 -9.46 -6.57
CA LYS A 677 -32.50 -9.28 -6.99
C LYS A 677 -33.22 -10.62 -7.12
N ASP A 678 -32.56 -11.62 -7.72
CA ASP A 678 -33.14 -12.95 -7.93
C ASP A 678 -33.41 -13.66 -6.58
N LYS A 679 -32.56 -13.42 -5.58
CA LYS A 679 -32.76 -13.89 -4.20
C LYS A 679 -33.76 -13.05 -3.39
N GLY A 680 -34.08 -11.84 -3.84
CA GLY A 680 -34.87 -10.87 -3.07
C GLY A 680 -34.17 -10.43 -1.77
N SER A 681 -32.84 -10.44 -1.75
CA SER A 681 -32.02 -10.12 -0.57
C SER A 681 -31.73 -8.63 -0.41
N ILE A 682 -32.03 -7.83 -1.43
CA ILE A 682 -32.00 -6.36 -1.41
C ILE A 682 -33.40 -5.80 -1.65
N LEU A 683 -33.61 -4.56 -1.24
CA LEU A 683 -34.88 -3.85 -1.41
C LEU A 683 -35.01 -3.32 -2.85
N GLU A 684 -36.23 -3.33 -3.37
CA GLU A 684 -36.63 -2.54 -4.54
C GLU A 684 -37.25 -1.21 -4.13
#